data_AF-A0A1W9H3R3-F1
#
_entry.id   AF-A0A1W9H3R3-F1
#
_cell.length_a   1.000
_cell.length_b   1.000
_cell.length_c   1.000
_cell.angle_alpha   90.00
_cell.angle_beta   90.00
_cell.angle_gamma   90.00
#
_symmetry.space_group_name_H-M   'P 1'
#
loop_
_entity.id
_entity.type
_entity.pdbx_description
1 polymer ?
#
loop_
_entity_poly.entity_id
_entity_poly.type
_entity_poly.pdbx_seq_one_letter_code
_entity_poly.pdbx_strand_id
1 'polypeptide(L)'
;MATFLSSSNFPAGPGNDPLLLENALNDILAHDFKGSFFVMLAQYQRILADNRQKHSWPEIHKKLETLFKCGRAEVISGPMIGIPVSIRDSDYFKNTSESLTTERSAIANIEWMATAWNATYADTGLWMGKTFEPVTRETVAKKTANDARFLRVYNPDTTRIGRNFFREPPEPNIIQAIGLPALTQLWRLKDRPLKTGTEGFDCELLAENLAKEQAIPYSKTGGYFLCNAGQSVVPEMNGKEVYQLNYRWPALGPTYPMTRLIDEVVRIDEGIYLGQLVFATRHFSLGNIALPNGQTLSIGENYPERGFFNKIKNLFVSSQQDDTDYYGYQNNGFFLMVDPDYAKAFYADDAFPQLRPRPGEIGFAELGYDREPQTTAKTVRTEALAATQSWPQITNWVEGWKQDPALKRKFTTFILEESPRGAEDDEVTGMRKDDESILQMLQRISHEISAQSNPDDQLKHFEKLNRLFRRGVAPTVSNGLFQGHGERGYNTRINSTETNDWYGQSGRTTGFDYYHGATLNLHCGFTETFSPDLSVRLDESGLFPSALASLLDQHTQPNLLNMTWHSIGKFIFPWAGKSFEKISGRKLSMLLDESDDLAERYPGRVHTLKSFLASRPHYLLIEKNKAHHWGAEGVYAQHLKSGAWNKGMSAEDKAFWENEAAAHWVDGNNIQDKRIVAADPLMRIIDMNYRVPDASLLAATASGPSPFARQGYIFLGTDDRDSILPMNNGTGKKKKVFQFHYRFPMIGGPTPIGFCLDELVEIADGLYLGQLIYSTALHLPFHSSVDPAEYQYQLFGYFLLLDDAWQYHRLAIGLDTLGNAD
;
A
#
# COMPACT_ATOMS: atom_id res chain seq x y z
N MET A 1 -2.74 -45.97 -2.00
CA MET A 1 -1.94 -44.86 -2.56
C MET A 1 -2.59 -43.49 -2.35
N ALA A 2 -3.33 -43.33 -1.25
CA ALA A 2 -3.93 -42.06 -0.83
C ALA A 2 -4.36 -42.22 0.64
N THR A 3 -3.44 -42.69 1.51
CA THR A 3 -3.77 -43.07 2.89
C THR A 3 -4.44 -41.94 3.67
N PHE A 4 -4.19 -40.70 3.27
CA PHE A 4 -4.69 -39.48 3.90
C PHE A 4 -5.80 -38.77 3.11
N LEU A 5 -6.10 -39.20 1.87
CA LEU A 5 -7.11 -38.61 1.00
C LEU A 5 -8.28 -39.59 0.83
N SER A 6 -9.45 -39.18 1.31
CA SER A 6 -10.70 -39.93 1.15
C SER A 6 -11.88 -38.98 1.11
N SER A 7 -12.85 -39.22 0.21
CA SER A 7 -14.12 -38.49 0.22
C SER A 7 -14.87 -38.63 1.55
N SER A 8 -14.63 -39.72 2.29
CA SER A 8 -15.20 -39.95 3.63
C SER A 8 -14.71 -38.95 4.69
N ASN A 9 -13.61 -38.24 4.44
CA ASN A 9 -13.10 -37.20 5.34
C ASN A 9 -13.90 -35.89 5.23
N PHE A 10 -14.86 -35.82 4.30
CA PHE A 10 -15.78 -34.70 4.14
C PHE A 10 -17.19 -35.10 4.60
N PRO A 11 -17.83 -34.34 5.51
CA PRO A 11 -19.19 -34.63 5.95
C PRO A 11 -20.18 -34.38 4.80
N ALA A 12 -20.94 -35.41 4.41
CA ALA A 12 -21.98 -35.29 3.39
C ALA A 12 -23.13 -34.40 3.89
N GLY A 13 -23.24 -33.20 3.34
CA GLY A 13 -24.35 -32.27 3.62
C GLY A 13 -25.56 -32.55 2.74
N PRO A 14 -26.75 -32.00 3.08
CA PRO A 14 -27.90 -32.06 2.18
C PRO A 14 -27.57 -31.37 0.85
N GLY A 15 -27.41 -32.15 -0.22
CA GLY A 15 -27.05 -31.68 -1.57
C GLY A 15 -25.62 -32.02 -2.04
N ASN A 16 -24.77 -32.61 -1.18
CA ASN A 16 -23.45 -33.10 -1.59
C ASN A 16 -23.51 -34.59 -1.92
N ASP A 17 -23.12 -34.96 -3.15
CA ASP A 17 -22.98 -36.34 -3.58
C ASP A 17 -21.54 -36.83 -3.30
N PRO A 18 -21.32 -37.73 -2.32
CA PRO A 18 -19.99 -38.26 -2.00
C PRO A 18 -19.29 -38.91 -3.20
N LEU A 19 -20.07 -39.45 -4.15
CA LEU A 19 -19.55 -40.07 -5.36
C LEU A 19 -18.92 -39.03 -6.30
N LEU A 20 -19.49 -37.82 -6.38
CA LEU A 20 -18.91 -36.73 -7.17
C LEU A 20 -17.56 -36.26 -6.61
N LEU A 21 -17.43 -36.18 -5.28
CA LEU A 21 -16.17 -35.80 -4.64
C LEU A 21 -15.10 -36.89 -4.82
N GLU A 22 -15.49 -38.16 -4.71
CA GLU A 22 -14.61 -39.31 -4.94
C GLU A 22 -14.12 -39.36 -6.40
N ASN A 23 -15.01 -39.16 -7.37
CA ASN A 23 -14.64 -39.08 -8.79
C ASN A 23 -13.67 -37.92 -9.05
N ALA A 24 -13.94 -36.73 -8.52
CA ALA A 24 -13.04 -35.59 -8.66
C ALA A 24 -11.66 -35.84 -8.05
N LEU A 25 -11.58 -36.55 -6.91
CA LEU A 25 -10.30 -36.95 -6.32
C LEU A 25 -9.56 -37.95 -7.22
N ASN A 26 -10.25 -38.97 -7.72
CA ASN A 26 -9.67 -39.97 -8.61
C ASN A 26 -9.15 -39.34 -9.91
N ASP A 27 -9.85 -38.37 -10.47
CA ASP A 27 -9.42 -37.62 -11.66
C ASP A 27 -8.10 -36.88 -11.40
N ILE A 28 -7.96 -36.19 -10.26
CA ILE A 28 -6.71 -35.51 -9.88
C ILE A 28 -5.56 -36.52 -9.75
N LEU A 29 -5.80 -37.65 -9.07
CA LEU A 29 -4.79 -38.68 -8.86
C LEU A 29 -4.37 -39.38 -10.16
N ALA A 30 -5.29 -39.54 -11.12
CA ALA A 30 -5.00 -40.19 -12.39
C ALA A 30 -4.26 -39.28 -13.38
N HIS A 31 -4.56 -37.97 -13.38
CA HIS A 31 -4.07 -37.05 -14.41
C HIS A 31 -2.95 -36.12 -13.95
N ASP A 32 -2.98 -35.66 -12.71
CA ASP A 32 -2.06 -34.63 -12.21
C ASP A 32 -0.94 -35.22 -11.35
N PHE A 33 -1.21 -36.29 -10.60
CA PHE A 33 -0.22 -36.94 -9.77
C PHE A 33 0.73 -37.83 -10.59
N LYS A 34 1.98 -37.37 -10.76
CA LYS A 34 3.04 -38.09 -11.49
C LYS A 34 4.10 -38.69 -10.55
N GLY A 35 3.65 -39.26 -9.43
CA GLY A 35 4.53 -39.92 -8.45
C GLY A 35 5.12 -39.00 -7.37
N SER A 36 4.82 -37.70 -7.38
CA SER A 36 5.22 -36.76 -6.32
C SER A 36 4.19 -35.64 -6.15
N PHE A 37 3.65 -35.51 -4.94
CA PHE A 37 2.76 -34.41 -4.58
C PHE A 37 3.50 -33.07 -4.58
N PHE A 38 4.80 -33.04 -4.23
CA PHE A 38 5.61 -31.82 -4.29
C PHE A 38 5.66 -31.25 -5.71
N VAL A 39 5.91 -32.10 -6.72
CA VAL A 39 5.98 -31.69 -8.12
C VAL A 39 4.61 -31.23 -8.62
N MET A 40 3.55 -31.96 -8.30
CA MET A 40 2.17 -31.59 -8.68
C MET A 40 1.77 -30.22 -8.08
N LEU A 41 2.01 -30.03 -6.78
CA LEU A 41 1.65 -28.79 -6.09
C LEU A 41 2.53 -27.60 -6.51
N ALA A 42 3.80 -27.85 -6.84
CA ALA A 42 4.67 -26.84 -7.44
C ALA A 42 4.17 -26.42 -8.82
N GLN A 43 3.69 -27.36 -9.65
CA GLN A 43 3.06 -27.01 -10.93
C GLN A 43 1.81 -26.17 -10.73
N TYR A 44 0.95 -26.52 -9.77
CA TYR A 44 -0.22 -25.70 -9.43
C TYR A 44 0.18 -24.29 -9.00
N GLN A 45 1.16 -24.16 -8.09
CA GLN A 45 1.65 -22.86 -7.64
C GLN A 45 2.22 -22.04 -8.81
N ARG A 46 3.00 -22.63 -9.72
CA ARG A 46 3.53 -21.92 -10.91
C ARG A 46 2.42 -21.43 -11.83
N ILE A 47 1.36 -22.23 -12.04
CA ILE A 47 0.19 -21.83 -12.83
C ILE A 47 -0.54 -20.66 -12.14
N LEU A 48 -0.74 -20.75 -10.82
CA LEU A 48 -1.42 -19.71 -10.03
C LEU A 48 -0.57 -18.44 -9.86
N ALA A 49 0.75 -18.53 -9.93
CA ALA A 49 1.67 -17.40 -9.92
C ALA A 49 1.77 -16.70 -11.29
N ASP A 50 1.53 -17.42 -12.40
CA ASP A 50 1.58 -16.87 -13.76
C ASP A 50 0.23 -16.27 -14.18
N ASN A 51 0.12 -14.94 -14.12
CA ASN A 51 -1.07 -14.20 -14.54
C ASN A 51 -1.50 -14.47 -15.99
N ARG A 52 -0.60 -14.94 -16.86
CA ARG A 52 -0.95 -15.34 -18.25
C ARG A 52 -1.79 -16.61 -18.30
N GLN A 53 -1.77 -17.40 -17.23
CA GLN A 53 -2.52 -18.65 -17.08
C GLN A 53 -3.78 -18.49 -16.23
N LYS A 54 -4.26 -17.24 -16.03
CA LYS A 54 -5.45 -16.94 -15.22
C LYS A 54 -6.70 -17.74 -15.60
N HIS A 55 -6.85 -18.08 -16.88
CA HIS A 55 -7.94 -18.94 -17.37
C HIS A 55 -7.97 -20.34 -16.74
N SER A 56 -6.81 -20.85 -16.28
CA SER A 56 -6.68 -22.15 -15.61
C SER A 56 -6.89 -22.07 -14.10
N TRP A 57 -6.87 -20.88 -13.49
CA TRP A 57 -6.92 -20.73 -12.03
C TRP A 57 -8.18 -21.32 -11.40
N PRO A 58 -9.42 -21.12 -11.93
CA PRO A 58 -10.62 -21.71 -11.33
C PRO A 58 -10.56 -23.25 -11.25
N GLU A 59 -9.96 -23.88 -12.26
CA GLU A 59 -9.79 -25.33 -12.30
C GLU A 59 -8.81 -25.79 -11.21
N ILE A 60 -7.61 -25.19 -11.15
CA ILE A 60 -6.60 -25.52 -10.14
C ILE A 60 -7.14 -25.29 -8.72
N HIS A 61 -7.88 -24.21 -8.53
CA HIS A 61 -8.53 -23.88 -7.29
C HIS A 61 -9.56 -24.92 -6.83
N LYS A 62 -10.38 -25.42 -7.76
CA LYS A 62 -11.30 -26.51 -7.49
C LYS A 62 -10.54 -27.79 -7.12
N LYS A 63 -9.41 -28.07 -7.77
CA LYS A 63 -8.55 -29.21 -7.42
C LYS A 63 -7.98 -29.10 -6.00
N LEU A 64 -7.47 -27.93 -5.62
CA LEU A 64 -7.00 -27.67 -4.24
C LEU A 64 -8.13 -27.80 -3.21
N GLU A 65 -9.33 -27.31 -3.53
CA GLU A 65 -10.50 -27.48 -2.66
C GLU A 65 -10.90 -28.95 -2.51
N THR A 66 -10.88 -29.74 -3.59
CA THR A 66 -11.13 -31.19 -3.55
C THR A 66 -10.08 -31.89 -2.68
N LEU A 67 -8.79 -31.59 -2.85
CA LEU A 67 -7.73 -32.14 -2.01
C LEU A 67 -7.93 -31.78 -0.53
N PHE A 68 -8.33 -30.53 -0.24
CA PHE A 68 -8.63 -30.11 1.12
C PHE A 68 -9.82 -30.88 1.70
N LYS A 69 -10.93 -30.96 0.97
CA LYS A 69 -12.14 -31.71 1.38
C LYS A 69 -11.82 -33.18 1.65
N CYS A 70 -11.00 -33.81 0.82
CA CYS A 70 -10.61 -35.20 0.99
C CYS A 70 -9.49 -35.43 2.02
N GLY A 71 -8.73 -34.38 2.40
CA GLY A 71 -7.64 -34.48 3.36
C GLY A 71 -8.12 -34.84 4.77
N ARG A 72 -7.26 -35.48 5.56
CA ARG A 72 -7.56 -35.90 6.93
C ARG A 72 -7.18 -34.81 7.93
N ALA A 73 -8.06 -34.52 8.88
CA ALA A 73 -7.72 -33.67 10.02
C ALA A 73 -6.69 -34.38 10.91
N GLU A 74 -5.59 -33.70 11.25
CA GLU A 74 -4.58 -34.24 12.13
C GLU A 74 -3.95 -33.12 12.95
N VAL A 75 -3.60 -33.43 14.20
CA VAL A 75 -2.84 -32.52 15.05
C VAL A 75 -1.44 -32.38 14.48
N ILE A 76 -0.99 -31.15 14.32
CA ILE A 76 0.36 -30.84 13.83
C ILE A 76 1.22 -30.46 15.03
N SER A 77 2.43 -31.00 15.09
CA SER A 77 3.41 -30.71 16.14
C SER A 77 4.79 -30.52 15.53
N GLY A 78 5.54 -29.55 16.04
CA GLY A 78 6.87 -29.20 15.56
C GLY A 78 6.88 -28.25 14.35
N PRO A 79 8.07 -27.93 13.83
CA PRO A 79 8.25 -26.99 12.74
C PRO A 79 7.84 -27.56 11.39
N MET A 80 7.31 -26.71 10.53
CA MET A 80 6.89 -27.04 9.16
C MET A 80 7.46 -26.00 8.20
N ILE A 81 8.02 -26.47 7.07
CA ILE A 81 8.36 -25.63 5.91
C ILE A 81 7.06 -25.20 5.26
N GLY A 82 6.90 -23.93 4.88
CA GLY A 82 5.68 -23.46 4.25
C GLY A 82 5.89 -22.63 3.00
N ILE A 83 4.93 -22.75 2.08
CA ILE A 83 4.79 -21.86 0.93
C ILE A 83 3.31 -21.51 0.68
N PRO A 84 2.97 -20.23 0.44
CA PRO A 84 1.65 -19.90 -0.08
C PRO A 84 1.48 -20.49 -1.49
N VAL A 85 0.37 -21.19 -1.73
CA VAL A 85 0.05 -21.71 -3.07
C VAL A 85 -0.78 -20.71 -3.84
N SER A 86 -1.69 -20.02 -3.16
CA SER A 86 -2.52 -18.96 -3.74
C SER A 86 -3.15 -18.09 -2.66
N ILE A 87 -3.40 -16.83 -2.99
CA ILE A 87 -4.28 -15.93 -2.23
C ILE A 87 -5.30 -15.37 -3.20
N ARG A 88 -6.57 -15.30 -2.79
CA ARG A 88 -7.70 -14.72 -3.51
C ARG A 88 -8.23 -13.53 -2.76
N ASP A 89 -8.87 -12.64 -3.51
CA ASP A 89 -9.59 -11.51 -2.94
C ASP A 89 -10.75 -11.99 -2.08
N SER A 90 -10.97 -11.27 -1.00
CA SER A 90 -12.12 -11.48 -0.14
C SER A 90 -13.38 -10.93 -0.81
N ASP A 91 -14.52 -11.59 -0.60
CA ASP A 91 -15.88 -11.06 -0.72
C ASP A 91 -16.12 -9.81 0.17
N TYR A 92 -15.06 -9.22 0.75
CA TYR A 92 -15.08 -7.96 1.49
C TYR A 92 -15.72 -6.82 0.69
N PHE A 93 -15.65 -6.88 -0.65
CA PHE A 93 -16.31 -5.92 -1.55
C PHE A 93 -17.76 -6.28 -1.92
N LYS A 94 -18.30 -7.46 -1.51
CA LYS A 94 -19.69 -7.85 -1.76
C LYS A 94 -20.69 -7.04 -0.92
N ASN A 95 -20.49 -6.85 0.38
CA ASN A 95 -21.48 -6.11 1.20
C ASN A 95 -21.49 -4.61 0.94
N THR A 96 -20.37 -4.03 0.49
CA THR A 96 -20.34 -2.65 -0.02
C THR A 96 -21.09 -2.52 -1.35
N SER A 97 -21.34 -3.64 -2.04
CA SER A 97 -22.12 -3.69 -3.29
C SER A 97 -23.62 -3.94 -3.07
N GLU A 98 -24.03 -4.54 -1.94
CA GLU A 98 -25.46 -4.76 -1.65
C GLU A 98 -26.19 -3.50 -1.19
N SER A 99 -25.48 -2.51 -0.63
CA SER A 99 -26.03 -1.16 -0.36
C SER A 99 -26.17 -0.30 -1.62
N LEU A 100 -25.69 -0.77 -2.77
CA LEU A 100 -25.78 -0.12 -4.08
C LEU A 100 -26.60 -1.03 -5.00
N THR A 101 -27.92 -0.88 -4.96
CA THR A 101 -28.86 -1.64 -5.79
C THR A 101 -28.57 -1.46 -7.29
N THR A 102 -27.82 -2.38 -7.89
CA THR A 102 -28.01 -2.95 -9.25
C THR A 102 -26.77 -3.77 -9.66
N GLU A 103 -27.06 -5.00 -10.12
CA GLU A 103 -26.21 -5.99 -10.82
C GLU A 103 -24.77 -6.26 -10.36
N ARG A 104 -24.45 -7.56 -10.21
CA ARG A 104 -23.16 -8.14 -9.82
C ARG A 104 -21.97 -7.36 -10.39
N SER A 105 -21.29 -6.64 -9.50
CA SER A 105 -20.09 -5.89 -9.81
C SER A 105 -18.95 -6.80 -10.29
N ALA A 106 -18.38 -6.49 -11.46
CA ALA A 106 -17.14 -7.09 -11.97
C ALA A 106 -15.93 -6.96 -11.02
N ILE A 107 -16.05 -6.18 -9.93
CA ILE A 107 -15.08 -6.09 -8.82
C ILE A 107 -14.89 -7.45 -8.14
N ALA A 108 -15.94 -8.25 -8.02
CA ALA A 108 -15.83 -9.60 -7.44
C ALA A 108 -15.09 -10.60 -8.39
N ASN A 109 -14.85 -10.23 -9.65
CA ASN A 109 -14.16 -11.06 -10.64
C ASN A 109 -12.68 -10.65 -10.84
N ILE A 110 -12.20 -9.55 -10.25
CA ILE A 110 -10.82 -9.08 -10.39
C ILE A 110 -10.09 -9.34 -9.08
N GLU A 111 -9.34 -10.44 -9.04
CA GLU A 111 -8.47 -10.84 -7.93
C GLU A 111 -7.20 -9.94 -7.84
N TRP A 112 -7.37 -8.69 -7.41
CA TRP A 112 -6.30 -7.69 -7.35
C TRP A 112 -5.32 -7.95 -6.20
N MET A 113 -5.76 -8.47 -5.05
CA MET A 113 -4.88 -8.92 -3.98
C MET A 113 -4.09 -10.15 -4.43
N ALA A 114 -4.70 -11.08 -5.18
CA ALA A 114 -3.97 -12.20 -5.79
C ALA A 114 -2.86 -11.72 -6.74
N THR A 115 -3.16 -10.70 -7.54
CA THR A 115 -2.23 -10.10 -8.51
C THR A 115 -1.09 -9.33 -7.80
N ALA A 116 -1.42 -8.52 -6.79
CA ALA A 116 -0.45 -7.81 -5.97
C ALA A 116 0.42 -8.79 -5.15
N TRP A 117 -0.16 -9.87 -4.67
CA TRP A 117 0.52 -10.95 -3.96
C TRP A 117 1.51 -11.71 -4.84
N ASN A 118 1.12 -12.08 -6.06
CA ASN A 118 2.01 -12.72 -7.04
C ASN A 118 3.24 -11.84 -7.34
N ALA A 119 3.05 -10.52 -7.39
CA ALA A 119 4.14 -9.57 -7.65
C ALA A 119 5.05 -9.29 -6.44
N THR A 120 4.59 -9.54 -5.21
CA THR A 120 5.30 -9.12 -3.98
C THR A 120 5.76 -10.25 -3.07
N TYR A 121 5.11 -11.43 -3.08
CA TYR A 121 5.34 -12.48 -2.09
C TYR A 121 5.46 -13.91 -2.65
N ALA A 122 4.72 -14.26 -3.72
CA ALA A 122 4.57 -15.67 -4.17
C ALA A 122 5.89 -16.39 -4.52
N ASP A 123 6.90 -15.67 -5.02
CA ASP A 123 8.20 -16.25 -5.43
C ASP A 123 9.38 -15.84 -4.53
N THR A 124 9.12 -15.16 -3.41
CA THR A 124 10.17 -14.50 -2.60
C THR A 124 10.72 -15.35 -1.46
N GLY A 125 9.96 -16.35 -1.01
CA GLY A 125 10.30 -17.13 0.19
C GLY A 125 10.32 -16.31 1.48
N LEU A 126 9.63 -15.17 1.55
CA LEU A 126 9.62 -14.33 2.76
C LEU A 126 9.00 -15.03 3.96
N TRP A 127 7.88 -15.75 3.77
CA TRP A 127 7.29 -16.65 4.78
C TRP A 127 7.75 -18.07 4.48
N MET A 128 8.38 -18.71 5.45
CA MET A 128 9.02 -20.03 5.32
C MET A 128 8.32 -21.12 6.13
N GLY A 129 7.07 -20.89 6.52
CA GLY A 129 6.28 -21.83 7.30
C GLY A 129 6.04 -21.40 8.73
N LYS A 130 5.75 -22.37 9.60
CA LYS A 130 5.33 -22.14 10.99
C LYS A 130 5.80 -23.31 11.86
N THR A 131 5.87 -23.12 13.18
CA THR A 131 5.97 -24.24 14.12
C THR A 131 4.75 -24.31 15.03
N PHE A 132 4.53 -25.50 15.58
CA PHE A 132 3.44 -25.88 16.46
C PHE A 132 4.02 -26.46 17.75
N GLU A 133 4.16 -25.62 18.76
CA GLU A 133 4.85 -25.97 19.99
C GLU A 133 3.87 -26.27 21.14
N PRO A 134 4.24 -27.13 22.10
CA PRO A 134 3.47 -27.31 23.32
C PRO A 134 3.23 -25.98 24.04
N VAL A 135 2.04 -25.87 24.66
CA VAL A 135 1.63 -24.67 25.40
C VAL A 135 0.92 -25.09 26.68
N THR A 136 1.22 -24.41 27.79
CA THR A 136 0.58 -24.69 29.07
C THR A 136 -0.84 -24.15 29.13
N ARG A 137 -1.70 -24.80 29.92
CA ARG A 137 -3.08 -24.34 30.16
C ARG A 137 -3.14 -22.91 30.69
N GLU A 138 -2.19 -22.54 31.55
CA GLU A 138 -2.07 -21.19 32.11
C GLU A 138 -1.78 -20.16 31.02
N THR A 139 -0.84 -20.45 30.11
CA THR A 139 -0.54 -19.57 28.98
C THR A 139 -1.75 -19.44 28.07
N VAL A 140 -2.43 -20.54 27.74
CA VAL A 140 -3.67 -20.51 26.96
C VAL A 140 -4.70 -19.62 27.65
N ALA A 141 -4.95 -19.81 28.94
CA ALA A 141 -5.90 -19.00 29.72
C ALA A 141 -5.56 -17.50 29.67
N LYS A 142 -4.28 -17.15 29.80
CA LYS A 142 -3.81 -15.77 29.67
C LYS A 142 -4.05 -15.23 28.25
N LYS A 143 -3.73 -16.00 27.21
CA LYS A 143 -3.85 -15.58 25.81
C LYS A 143 -5.29 -15.50 25.31
N THR A 144 -6.21 -16.25 25.88
CA THR A 144 -7.65 -16.22 25.54
C THR A 144 -8.49 -15.40 26.52
N ALA A 145 -7.86 -14.64 27.43
CA ALA A 145 -8.55 -13.89 28.49
C ALA A 145 -9.52 -14.75 29.32
N ASN A 146 -9.12 -15.98 29.63
CA ASN A 146 -9.91 -17.00 30.33
C ASN A 146 -11.20 -17.40 29.62
N ASP A 147 -11.24 -17.39 28.28
CA ASP A 147 -12.42 -17.87 27.54
C ASP A 147 -12.76 -19.32 27.94
N ALA A 148 -13.90 -19.48 28.59
CA ALA A 148 -14.33 -20.74 29.19
C ALA A 148 -14.59 -21.82 28.14
N ARG A 149 -14.98 -21.44 26.91
CA ARG A 149 -15.28 -22.38 25.82
C ARG A 149 -13.98 -22.99 25.29
N PHE A 150 -12.97 -22.16 25.04
CA PHE A 150 -11.64 -22.62 24.59
C PHE A 150 -10.94 -23.43 25.69
N LEU A 151 -10.99 -22.98 26.95
CA LEU A 151 -10.37 -23.71 28.06
C LEU A 151 -11.04 -25.06 28.37
N ARG A 152 -12.31 -25.25 28.00
CA ARG A 152 -13.00 -26.54 28.12
C ARG A 152 -12.45 -27.59 27.13
N VAL A 153 -12.00 -27.16 25.96
CA VAL A 153 -11.45 -28.02 24.91
C VAL A 153 -9.92 -28.06 24.91
N TYR A 154 -9.27 -27.42 25.88
CA TYR A 154 -7.82 -27.49 26.06
C TYR A 154 -7.39 -28.94 26.35
N ASN A 155 -6.40 -29.41 25.61
CA ASN A 155 -5.73 -30.69 25.84
C ASN A 155 -4.23 -30.50 25.59
N PRO A 156 -3.34 -30.82 26.55
CA PRO A 156 -1.89 -30.65 26.39
C PRO A 156 -1.33 -31.43 25.19
N ASP A 157 -1.97 -32.53 24.79
CA ASP A 157 -1.49 -33.39 23.69
C ASP A 157 -1.87 -32.85 22.32
N THR A 158 -2.90 -32.00 22.22
CA THR A 158 -3.44 -31.54 20.91
C THR A 158 -3.46 -30.02 20.74
N THR A 159 -3.50 -29.28 21.86
CA THR A 159 -3.46 -27.81 21.85
C THR A 159 -2.01 -27.37 21.69
N ARG A 160 -1.77 -26.50 20.70
CA ARG A 160 -0.44 -25.95 20.42
C ARG A 160 -0.53 -24.43 20.35
N ILE A 161 0.58 -23.76 20.64
CA ILE A 161 0.77 -22.36 20.24
C ILE A 161 1.82 -22.36 19.14
N GLY A 162 1.54 -21.63 18.08
CA GLY A 162 2.42 -21.57 16.94
C GLY A 162 2.95 -20.18 16.66
N ARG A 163 3.98 -20.16 15.83
CA ARG A 163 4.69 -18.95 15.36
C ARG A 163 5.08 -19.14 13.90
N ASN A 164 5.06 -18.06 13.15
CA ASN A 164 5.45 -18.01 11.74
C ASN A 164 6.96 -17.83 11.60
N PHE A 165 7.53 -18.35 10.51
CA PHE A 165 8.93 -18.24 10.14
C PHE A 165 9.10 -17.26 8.98
N PHE A 166 10.07 -16.36 9.10
CA PHE A 166 10.35 -15.34 8.10
C PHE A 166 11.83 -15.32 7.72
N ARG A 167 12.10 -15.19 6.42
CA ARG A 167 13.44 -15.22 5.82
C ARG A 167 13.80 -13.88 5.23
N GLU A 168 15.06 -13.49 5.35
CA GLU A 168 15.58 -12.33 4.62
C GLU A 168 15.74 -12.65 3.12
N PRO A 169 15.18 -11.84 2.22
CA PRO A 169 15.33 -12.04 0.77
C PRO A 169 16.82 -11.97 0.34
N PRO A 170 17.25 -12.68 -0.73
CA PRO A 170 18.68 -12.84 -1.07
C PRO A 170 19.28 -11.59 -1.68
N GLU A 171 18.53 -11.00 -2.59
CA GLU A 171 18.75 -9.70 -3.17
C GLU A 171 17.44 -8.96 -2.97
N PRO A 172 17.18 -8.44 -1.76
CA PRO A 172 15.93 -7.76 -1.52
C PRO A 172 15.88 -6.59 -2.49
N ASN A 173 14.91 -6.60 -3.39
CA ASN A 173 14.56 -5.35 -4.04
C ASN A 173 14.13 -4.36 -2.94
N ILE A 174 14.15 -3.06 -3.22
CA ILE A 174 13.92 -2.03 -2.20
C ILE A 174 12.61 -2.27 -1.41
N ILE A 175 11.59 -2.86 -2.04
CA ILE A 175 10.33 -3.29 -1.42
C ILE A 175 10.59 -4.42 -0.39
N GLN A 176 11.27 -5.47 -0.80
CA GLN A 176 11.58 -6.62 0.05
C GLN A 176 12.58 -6.28 1.18
N ALA A 177 13.41 -5.23 1.02
CA ALA A 177 14.40 -4.78 2.01
C ALA A 177 13.76 -4.13 3.24
N ILE A 178 12.62 -3.44 3.07
CA ILE A 178 11.86 -2.80 4.16
C ILE A 178 10.86 -3.77 4.80
N GLY A 179 10.43 -4.79 4.04
CA GLY A 179 9.37 -5.71 4.44
C GLY A 179 9.64 -6.38 5.79
N LEU A 180 10.82 -6.97 5.98
CA LEU A 180 11.12 -7.67 7.24
C LEU A 180 11.33 -6.75 8.45
N PRO A 181 12.04 -5.60 8.36
CA PRO A 181 12.10 -4.63 9.46
C PRO A 181 10.74 -4.08 9.88
N ALA A 182 9.88 -3.71 8.93
CA ALA A 182 8.53 -3.22 9.21
C ALA A 182 7.65 -4.33 9.83
N LEU A 183 7.69 -5.55 9.27
CA LEU A 183 7.01 -6.72 9.85
C LEU A 183 7.58 -7.06 11.24
N THR A 184 8.87 -6.89 11.46
CA THR A 184 9.52 -7.14 12.76
C THR A 184 8.94 -6.24 13.83
N GLN A 185 8.74 -4.96 13.54
CA GLN A 185 8.13 -4.03 14.48
C GLN A 185 6.62 -4.28 14.64
N LEU A 186 5.90 -4.41 13.52
CA LEU A 186 4.44 -4.59 13.54
C LEU A 186 4.02 -5.90 14.21
N TRP A 187 4.75 -7.00 13.95
CA TRP A 187 4.41 -8.36 14.43
C TRP A 187 5.26 -8.81 15.60
N ARG A 188 6.10 -7.91 16.14
CA ARG A 188 7.04 -8.16 17.24
C ARG A 188 7.86 -9.42 17.00
N LEU A 189 8.40 -9.55 15.78
CA LEU A 189 9.19 -10.71 15.40
C LEU A 189 10.46 -10.75 16.25
N LYS A 190 10.84 -11.97 16.64
CA LYS A 190 12.03 -12.28 17.42
C LYS A 190 13.04 -12.96 16.52
N ASP A 191 14.30 -12.92 16.93
CA ASP A 191 15.32 -13.75 16.31
C ASP A 191 14.98 -15.23 16.50
N ARG A 192 15.44 -16.02 15.54
CA ARG A 192 15.45 -17.47 15.63
C ARG A 192 16.05 -17.95 16.96
N PRO A 193 15.31 -18.74 17.77
CA PRO A 193 15.89 -19.32 18.97
C PRO A 193 16.89 -20.41 18.59
N LEU A 194 18.00 -20.45 19.32
CA LEU A 194 19.08 -21.42 19.10
C LEU A 194 19.15 -22.49 20.20
N LYS A 195 18.36 -22.32 21.28
CA LYS A 195 18.35 -23.23 22.44
C LYS A 195 16.98 -23.23 23.12
N THR A 196 16.66 -24.32 23.81
CA THR A 196 15.37 -24.56 24.48
C THR A 196 15.05 -23.53 25.58
N GLY A 197 16.08 -23.02 26.27
CA GLY A 197 15.93 -22.00 27.31
C GLY A 197 15.95 -20.54 26.82
N THR A 198 15.63 -20.28 25.55
CA THR A 198 15.57 -18.91 25.04
C THR A 198 14.34 -18.21 25.61
N GLU A 199 14.56 -17.14 26.39
CA GLU A 199 13.47 -16.40 27.03
C GLU A 199 12.58 -15.65 26.03
N GLY A 200 11.40 -15.28 26.50
CA GLY A 200 10.47 -14.43 25.76
C GLY A 200 9.50 -15.18 24.84
N PHE A 201 9.59 -16.49 24.68
CA PHE A 201 8.61 -17.26 23.90
C PHE A 201 7.44 -17.74 24.77
N ASP A 202 6.21 -17.65 24.24
CA ASP A 202 4.98 -18.13 24.90
C ASP A 202 4.77 -19.66 24.75
N CYS A 203 5.76 -20.37 24.20
CA CYS A 203 5.76 -21.82 23.98
C CYS A 203 6.90 -22.51 24.72
N GLU A 204 6.79 -23.83 24.87
CA GLU A 204 7.91 -24.69 25.24
C GLU A 204 8.75 -25.02 24.01
N LEU A 205 9.99 -24.52 23.94
CA LEU A 205 10.91 -24.80 22.84
C LEU A 205 11.58 -26.17 23.06
N LEU A 206 11.19 -27.16 22.25
CA LEU A 206 11.75 -28.51 22.34
C LEU A 206 13.06 -28.64 21.55
N ALA A 207 14.02 -29.41 22.08
CA ALA A 207 15.32 -29.60 21.43
C ALA A 207 15.18 -30.30 20.05
N GLU A 208 14.26 -31.26 19.95
CA GLU A 208 13.93 -31.95 18.70
C GLU A 208 13.35 -31.00 17.63
N ASN A 209 12.49 -30.06 18.04
CA ASN A 209 11.91 -29.07 17.14
C ASN A 209 12.98 -28.10 16.64
N LEU A 210 13.85 -27.61 17.54
CA LEU A 210 14.96 -26.74 17.15
C LEU A 210 15.95 -27.43 16.20
N ALA A 211 16.17 -28.74 16.33
CA ALA A 211 16.97 -29.51 15.39
C ALA A 211 16.30 -29.58 14.01
N LYS A 212 14.99 -29.90 13.95
CA LYS A 212 14.24 -29.92 12.69
C LYS A 212 14.14 -28.56 12.02
N GLU A 213 14.06 -27.48 12.80
CA GLU A 213 14.03 -26.12 12.27
C GLU A 213 15.24 -25.81 11.38
N GLN A 214 16.40 -26.43 11.61
CA GLN A 214 17.65 -26.15 10.86
C GLN A 214 17.50 -26.30 9.35
N ALA A 215 16.62 -27.19 8.89
CA ALA A 215 16.30 -27.36 7.47
C ALA A 215 15.44 -26.23 6.87
N ILE A 216 14.95 -25.30 7.69
CA ILE A 216 14.12 -24.16 7.31
C ILE A 216 14.99 -22.89 7.29
N PRO A 217 15.21 -22.26 6.12
CA PRO A 217 16.03 -21.06 6.00
C PRO A 217 15.25 -19.82 6.45
N TYR A 218 15.11 -19.60 7.76
CA TYR A 218 14.48 -18.42 8.34
C TYR A 218 15.41 -17.71 9.34
N SER A 219 15.24 -16.39 9.50
CA SER A 219 16.00 -15.55 10.45
C SER A 219 15.14 -14.99 11.57
N LYS A 220 13.86 -14.67 11.31
CA LYS A 220 12.92 -14.07 12.26
C LYS A 220 11.68 -14.94 12.46
N THR A 221 11.06 -14.87 13.63
CA THR A 221 9.84 -15.63 13.95
C THR A 221 8.91 -14.88 14.89
N GLY A 222 7.59 -15.04 14.72
CA GLY A 222 6.58 -14.33 15.49
C GLY A 222 5.18 -14.52 14.90
N GLY A 223 4.26 -13.57 15.11
CA GLY A 223 2.87 -13.69 14.66
C GLY A 223 2.20 -14.93 15.25
N TYR A 224 1.94 -14.90 16.56
CA TYR A 224 1.47 -16.05 17.31
C TYR A 224 0.02 -16.44 16.96
N PHE A 225 -0.27 -17.73 17.04
CA PHE A 225 -1.60 -18.30 16.88
C PHE A 225 -1.82 -19.46 17.85
N LEU A 226 -3.07 -19.69 18.24
CA LEU A 226 -3.45 -20.86 19.04
C LEU A 226 -4.11 -21.91 18.16
N CYS A 227 -3.71 -23.16 18.37
CA CYS A 227 -4.14 -24.28 17.55
C CYS A 227 -4.98 -25.26 18.34
N ASN A 228 -6.06 -25.74 17.74
CA ASN A 228 -6.79 -26.89 18.25
C ASN A 228 -7.49 -27.65 17.11
N ALA A 229 -7.81 -28.93 17.36
CA ALA A 229 -8.73 -29.66 16.49
C ALA A 229 -10.13 -29.04 16.61
N GLY A 230 -10.82 -28.92 15.48
CA GLY A 230 -12.14 -28.32 15.42
C GLY A 230 -12.86 -28.62 14.12
N GLN A 231 -14.05 -28.03 13.97
CA GLN A 231 -14.80 -28.05 12.72
C GLN A 231 -14.52 -26.76 11.94
N SER A 232 -14.44 -26.87 10.62
CA SER A 232 -14.21 -25.74 9.73
C SER A 232 -15.24 -24.65 9.95
N VAL A 233 -14.79 -23.40 10.09
CA VAL A 233 -15.68 -22.22 10.18
C VAL A 233 -16.21 -21.78 8.81
N VAL A 234 -15.61 -22.26 7.72
CA VAL A 234 -16.05 -22.00 6.35
C VAL A 234 -17.35 -22.77 6.07
N PRO A 235 -18.46 -22.09 5.74
CA PRO A 235 -19.76 -22.75 5.52
C PRO A 235 -19.71 -23.85 4.45
N GLU A 236 -18.96 -23.63 3.37
CA GLU A 236 -18.81 -24.57 2.23
C GLU A 236 -18.13 -25.88 2.63
N MET A 237 -17.49 -25.93 3.79
CA MET A 237 -16.85 -27.12 4.32
C MET A 237 -17.79 -27.99 5.18
N ASN A 238 -19.04 -27.56 5.40
CA ASN A 238 -20.09 -28.35 6.07
C ASN A 238 -19.67 -28.98 7.41
N GLY A 239 -18.90 -28.25 8.22
CA GLY A 239 -18.42 -28.75 9.52
C GLY A 239 -17.31 -29.81 9.43
N LYS A 240 -16.59 -29.88 8.30
CA LYS A 240 -15.42 -30.74 8.13
C LYS A 240 -14.43 -30.59 9.29
N GLU A 241 -13.93 -31.69 9.82
CA GLU A 241 -12.86 -31.67 10.81
C GLU A 241 -11.56 -31.10 10.21
N VAL A 242 -10.91 -30.20 10.94
CA VAL A 242 -9.68 -29.52 10.55
C VAL A 242 -8.83 -29.23 11.78
N TYR A 243 -7.53 -28.96 11.57
CA TYR A 243 -6.71 -28.34 12.60
C TYR A 243 -6.73 -26.82 12.41
N GLN A 244 -7.33 -26.10 13.35
CA GLN A 244 -7.55 -24.65 13.24
C GLN A 244 -6.42 -23.88 13.91
N LEU A 245 -5.94 -22.83 13.26
CA LEU A 245 -4.94 -21.89 13.76
C LEU A 245 -5.63 -20.54 13.92
N ASN A 246 -5.96 -20.15 15.15
CA ASN A 246 -6.68 -18.91 15.43
C ASN A 246 -5.71 -17.81 15.89
N TYR A 247 -5.56 -16.77 15.08
CA TYR A 247 -4.70 -15.62 15.33
C TYR A 247 -5.40 -14.52 16.13
N ARG A 248 -6.73 -14.54 16.18
CA ARG A 248 -7.55 -13.36 16.50
C ARG A 248 -7.60 -13.01 17.97
N TRP A 249 -7.06 -13.85 18.85
CA TRP A 249 -7.05 -13.59 20.29
C TRP A 249 -6.22 -12.33 20.60
N PRO A 250 -6.79 -11.29 21.21
CA PRO A 250 -6.12 -10.00 21.37
C PRO A 250 -4.79 -10.08 22.14
N ALA A 251 -4.69 -10.99 23.12
CA ALA A 251 -3.49 -11.18 23.92
C ALA A 251 -2.37 -11.96 23.19
N LEU A 252 -2.61 -12.47 21.97
CA LEU A 252 -1.56 -12.91 21.04
C LEU A 252 -0.88 -11.72 20.35
N GLY A 253 -1.46 -10.51 20.44
CA GLY A 253 -0.99 -9.32 19.75
C GLY A 253 -1.12 -9.36 18.22
N PRO A 254 -2.22 -9.88 17.64
CA PRO A 254 -2.39 -9.87 16.19
C PRO A 254 -2.51 -8.43 15.69
N THR A 255 -1.93 -8.18 14.54
CA THR A 255 -2.11 -6.94 13.77
C THR A 255 -2.81 -7.28 12.46
N TYR A 256 -3.48 -6.31 11.86
CA TYR A 256 -4.15 -6.54 10.58
C TYR A 256 -3.13 -7.05 9.53
N PRO A 257 -3.45 -8.10 8.76
CA PRO A 257 -4.76 -8.74 8.64
C PRO A 257 -5.00 -9.94 9.60
N MET A 258 -4.01 -10.35 10.41
CA MET A 258 -4.10 -11.50 11.33
C MET A 258 -5.23 -11.39 12.38
N THR A 259 -5.69 -10.16 12.69
CA THR A 259 -6.85 -9.91 13.56
C THR A 259 -8.15 -10.53 13.03
N ARG A 260 -8.18 -10.96 11.77
CA ARG A 260 -9.31 -11.62 11.11
C ARG A 260 -9.03 -13.06 10.69
N LEU A 261 -7.80 -13.53 10.89
CA LEU A 261 -7.33 -14.76 10.28
C LEU A 261 -7.61 -15.98 11.18
N ILE A 262 -8.18 -17.00 10.56
CA ILE A 262 -8.13 -18.38 11.04
C ILE A 262 -7.56 -19.20 9.89
N ASP A 263 -6.47 -19.92 10.09
CA ASP A 263 -6.08 -20.92 9.11
C ASP A 263 -6.69 -22.25 9.47
N GLU A 264 -6.95 -23.09 8.48
CA GLU A 264 -7.45 -24.45 8.70
C GLU A 264 -6.63 -25.42 7.88
N VAL A 265 -6.21 -26.51 8.49
CA VAL A 265 -5.21 -27.41 7.89
C VAL A 265 -5.70 -28.86 7.94
N VAL A 266 -5.39 -29.58 6.86
CA VAL A 266 -5.55 -31.02 6.73
C VAL A 266 -4.28 -31.66 6.18
N ARG A 267 -4.06 -32.93 6.48
CA ARG A 267 -3.01 -33.73 5.87
C ARG A 267 -3.50 -34.33 4.56
N ILE A 268 -2.70 -34.25 3.51
CA ILE A 268 -3.02 -34.80 2.19
C ILE A 268 -2.03 -35.89 1.75
N ASP A 269 -0.81 -35.92 2.30
CA ASP A 269 0.15 -36.99 2.08
C ASP A 269 1.11 -37.13 3.27
N GLU A 270 2.02 -38.09 3.20
CA GLU A 270 3.08 -38.24 4.19
C GLU A 270 3.96 -36.99 4.26
N GLY A 271 3.96 -36.32 5.41
CA GLY A 271 4.69 -35.06 5.61
C GLY A 271 4.15 -33.86 4.83
N ILE A 272 2.98 -33.95 4.18
CA ILE A 272 2.38 -32.85 3.39
C ILE A 272 1.01 -32.47 3.91
N TYR A 273 0.87 -31.20 4.27
CA TYR A 273 -0.34 -30.60 4.79
C TYR A 273 -0.80 -29.46 3.89
N LEU A 274 -2.10 -29.44 3.59
CA LEU A 274 -2.74 -28.39 2.84
C LEU A 274 -3.57 -27.53 3.79
N GLY A 275 -3.26 -26.24 3.80
CA GLY A 275 -3.97 -25.23 4.56
C GLY A 275 -4.86 -24.37 3.67
N GLN A 276 -5.97 -23.90 4.22
CA GLN A 276 -6.76 -22.81 3.67
C GLN A 276 -6.64 -21.57 4.55
N LEU A 277 -6.60 -20.40 3.91
CA LEU A 277 -6.47 -19.08 4.52
C LEU A 277 -7.88 -18.50 4.75
N VAL A 278 -8.42 -18.51 5.96
CA VAL A 278 -9.82 -18.12 6.22
C VAL A 278 -9.89 -16.75 6.89
N PHE A 279 -10.57 -15.80 6.26
CA PHE A 279 -10.81 -14.48 6.85
C PHE A 279 -12.25 -14.33 7.35
N ALA A 280 -12.38 -13.70 8.52
CA ALA A 280 -13.67 -13.19 9.00
C ALA A 280 -14.18 -12.05 8.11
N THR A 281 -15.44 -12.11 7.69
CA THR A 281 -16.06 -11.16 6.75
C THR A 281 -16.84 -10.02 7.43
N ARG A 282 -17.17 -10.16 8.71
CA ARG A 282 -17.93 -9.21 9.55
C ARG A 282 -17.23 -9.01 10.91
N HIS A 283 -16.09 -8.32 10.91
CA HIS A 283 -15.42 -7.76 12.10
C HIS A 283 -14.16 -7.03 11.67
N PHE A 284 -13.80 -5.85 12.22
CA PHE A 284 -12.48 -5.25 12.00
C PHE A 284 -11.84 -4.82 13.31
N SER A 285 -10.58 -5.24 13.47
CA SER A 285 -9.66 -4.70 14.47
C SER A 285 -8.33 -4.47 13.76
N LEU A 286 -7.74 -3.29 13.94
CA LEU A 286 -6.36 -3.03 13.50
C LEU A 286 -5.33 -3.62 14.48
N GLY A 287 -5.80 -4.18 15.60
CA GLY A 287 -5.00 -4.84 16.60
C GLY A 287 -4.84 -4.01 17.86
N ASN A 288 -3.96 -4.54 18.71
CA ASN A 288 -3.63 -4.00 20.02
C ASN A 288 -2.30 -3.26 19.95
N ILE A 289 -2.34 -1.93 20.04
CA ILE A 289 -1.14 -1.10 20.14
C ILE A 289 -0.78 -1.03 21.63
N ALA A 290 0.33 -1.67 22.01
CA ALA A 290 0.83 -1.54 23.38
C ALA A 290 1.40 -0.12 23.54
N LEU A 291 0.80 0.62 24.45
CA LEU A 291 1.27 1.92 24.88
C LEU A 291 2.41 1.73 25.90
N PRO A 292 3.33 2.70 26.02
CA PRO A 292 4.52 2.60 26.87
C PRO A 292 4.23 2.47 28.37
N ASN A 293 3.02 2.83 28.79
CA ASN A 293 2.53 2.69 30.16
C ASN A 293 2.01 1.26 30.48
N GLY A 294 2.14 0.32 29.54
CA GLY A 294 1.62 -1.04 29.67
C GLY A 294 0.13 -1.19 29.37
N GLN A 295 -0.59 -0.09 29.09
CA GLN A 295 -1.95 -0.14 28.58
C GLN A 295 -1.93 -0.53 27.10
N THR A 296 -3.02 -1.13 26.64
CA THR A 296 -3.15 -1.58 25.25
C THR A 296 -4.33 -0.86 24.62
N LEU A 297 -4.06 -0.03 23.61
CA LEU A 297 -5.10 0.62 22.80
C LEU A 297 -5.54 -0.37 21.73
N SER A 298 -6.80 -0.81 21.81
CA SER A 298 -7.41 -1.59 20.73
C SER A 298 -8.13 -0.65 19.76
N ILE A 299 -7.81 -0.76 18.47
CA ILE A 299 -8.51 -0.01 17.42
C ILE A 299 -9.44 -0.97 16.69
N GLY A 300 -10.75 -0.74 16.82
CA GLY A 300 -11.81 -1.62 16.31
C GLY A 300 -12.48 -2.44 17.41
N GLU A 301 -13.35 -3.36 17.02
CA GLU A 301 -14.02 -4.24 17.99
C GLU A 301 -13.06 -5.35 18.45
N ASN A 302 -13.03 -5.66 19.76
CA ASN A 302 -12.16 -6.70 20.31
C ASN A 302 -12.82 -8.07 20.18
N TYR A 303 -12.09 -9.05 19.65
CA TYR A 303 -12.50 -10.45 19.75
C TYR A 303 -12.27 -10.96 21.18
N PRO A 304 -13.22 -11.59 21.90
CA PRO A 304 -14.62 -11.86 21.60
C PRO A 304 -15.59 -10.84 22.25
N GLU A 305 -15.09 -9.73 22.79
CA GLU A 305 -15.84 -8.78 23.63
C GLU A 305 -16.93 -8.03 22.85
N ARG A 306 -18.15 -8.57 22.91
CA ARG A 306 -19.36 -7.92 22.41
C ARG A 306 -19.64 -6.65 23.23
N GLY A 307 -19.86 -5.52 22.57
CA GLY A 307 -20.17 -4.23 23.20
C GLY A 307 -21.36 -4.28 24.18
N PHE A 308 -21.40 -3.34 25.11
CA PHE A 308 -22.37 -3.28 26.23
C PHE A 308 -23.84 -3.51 25.82
N PHE A 309 -24.26 -2.99 24.65
CA PHE A 309 -25.61 -3.18 24.11
C PHE A 309 -25.93 -4.63 23.71
N ASN A 310 -24.95 -5.43 23.28
CA ASN A 310 -25.15 -6.85 22.95
C ASN A 310 -25.20 -7.75 24.19
N LYS A 311 -24.52 -7.37 25.29
CA LYS A 311 -24.68 -8.04 26.59
C LYS A 311 -26.11 -7.87 27.13
N ILE A 312 -26.73 -6.70 26.92
CA ILE A 312 -28.12 -6.43 27.30
C ILE A 312 -29.11 -7.18 26.39
N LYS A 313 -28.84 -7.29 25.08
CA LYS A 313 -29.70 -8.03 24.14
C LYS A 313 -29.77 -9.54 24.45
N ASN A 314 -28.66 -10.13 24.91
CA ASN A 314 -28.60 -11.53 25.34
C ASN A 314 -29.30 -11.80 26.68
N LEU A 315 -29.65 -10.77 27.46
CA LEU A 315 -30.47 -10.92 28.68
C LEU A 315 -31.95 -11.15 28.34
N PHE A 316 -32.40 -10.83 27.13
CA PHE A 316 -33.80 -10.91 26.71
C PHE A 316 -34.10 -11.95 25.63
N VAL A 317 -33.09 -12.66 25.10
CA VAL A 317 -33.27 -13.70 24.06
C VAL A 317 -32.52 -14.97 24.46
N SER A 318 -33.26 -16.04 24.77
CA SER A 318 -32.72 -17.34 25.19
C SER A 318 -32.24 -18.22 24.02
N SER A 319 -31.53 -17.66 23.04
CA SER A 319 -30.93 -18.47 21.96
C SER A 319 -29.42 -18.38 22.02
N GLN A 320 -28.79 -19.54 22.23
CA GLN A 320 -27.37 -19.82 22.01
C GLN A 320 -27.05 -19.55 20.54
N GLN A 321 -26.74 -18.31 20.19
CA GLN A 321 -26.31 -17.97 18.83
C GLN A 321 -24.78 -18.05 18.76
N ASP A 322 -24.30 -19.06 18.02
CA ASP A 322 -22.89 -19.43 17.84
C ASP A 322 -22.08 -18.31 17.16
N ASP A 323 -20.75 -18.26 17.40
CA ASP A 323 -19.86 -17.23 16.83
C ASP A 323 -19.77 -17.28 15.29
N THR A 324 -20.23 -18.36 14.65
CA THR A 324 -20.30 -18.52 13.19
C THR A 324 -21.29 -17.53 12.54
N ASP A 325 -22.41 -17.25 13.19
CA ASP A 325 -23.46 -16.37 12.66
C ASP A 325 -23.04 -14.88 12.63
N TYR A 326 -22.16 -14.49 13.56
CA TYR A 326 -21.73 -13.10 13.70
C TYR A 326 -20.59 -12.74 12.75
N TYR A 327 -19.51 -13.52 12.75
CA TYR A 327 -18.27 -13.15 12.06
C TYR A 327 -18.33 -13.34 10.54
N GLY A 328 -19.06 -14.34 10.02
CA GLY A 328 -19.00 -14.77 8.63
C GLY A 328 -17.58 -15.17 8.18
N TYR A 329 -17.41 -16.23 7.40
CA TYR A 329 -16.07 -16.70 7.02
C TYR A 329 -16.01 -17.08 5.56
N GLN A 330 -14.84 -16.89 4.95
CA GLN A 330 -14.58 -17.27 3.57
C GLN A 330 -13.15 -17.77 3.41
N ASN A 331 -12.95 -18.69 2.47
CA ASN A 331 -11.62 -19.12 2.05
C ASN A 331 -11.04 -18.09 1.06
N ASN A 332 -9.88 -17.55 1.41
CA ASN A 332 -9.11 -16.55 0.67
C ASN A 332 -7.83 -17.10 0.06
N GLY A 333 -7.64 -18.41 -0.01
CA GLY A 333 -6.44 -19.00 -0.59
C GLY A 333 -6.00 -20.29 0.07
N PHE A 334 -4.91 -20.82 -0.44
CA PHE A 334 -4.31 -22.06 0.02
C PHE A 334 -2.82 -21.89 0.28
N PHE A 335 -2.30 -22.61 1.26
CA PHE A 335 -0.88 -22.69 1.56
C PHE A 335 -0.49 -24.15 1.85
N LEU A 336 0.79 -24.46 1.72
CA LEU A 336 1.33 -25.77 2.05
C LEU A 336 2.18 -25.68 3.29
N MET A 337 2.18 -26.78 4.03
CA MET A 337 3.11 -27.04 5.11
C MET A 337 3.70 -28.43 4.92
N VAL A 338 5.01 -28.54 5.09
CA VAL A 338 5.79 -29.75 4.80
C VAL A 338 6.71 -30.06 5.97
N ASP A 339 6.73 -31.32 6.39
CA ASP A 339 7.63 -31.78 7.44
C ASP A 339 9.10 -31.60 6.98
N PRO A 340 9.97 -30.97 7.80
CA PRO A 340 11.38 -30.79 7.50
C PRO A 340 12.14 -32.06 7.13
N ASP A 341 11.67 -33.25 7.53
CA ASP A 341 12.26 -34.53 7.12
C ASP A 341 12.22 -34.72 5.58
N TYR A 342 11.32 -34.02 4.88
CA TYR A 342 11.18 -34.00 3.42
C TYR A 342 11.81 -32.77 2.74
N ALA A 343 12.58 -31.95 3.47
CA ALA A 343 13.14 -30.69 2.96
C ALA A 343 13.89 -30.84 1.63
N LYS A 344 14.71 -31.88 1.46
CA LYS A 344 15.48 -32.10 0.22
C LYS A 344 14.57 -32.34 -0.99
N ALA A 345 13.51 -33.13 -0.81
CA ALA A 345 12.54 -33.40 -1.88
C ALA A 345 11.70 -32.15 -2.18
N PHE A 346 11.36 -31.37 -1.15
CA PHE A 346 10.61 -30.13 -1.30
C PHE A 346 11.41 -29.04 -2.05
N TYR A 347 12.71 -28.90 -1.77
CA TYR A 347 13.61 -27.94 -2.43
C TYR A 347 14.22 -28.45 -3.75
N ALA A 348 13.77 -29.60 -4.27
CA ALA A 348 14.25 -30.16 -5.53
C ALA A 348 13.95 -29.24 -6.72
N ASP A 349 14.72 -29.37 -7.81
CA ASP A 349 14.62 -28.50 -8.99
C ASP A 349 13.24 -28.55 -9.69
N ASP A 350 12.55 -29.67 -9.60
CA ASP A 350 11.22 -29.88 -10.16
C ASP A 350 10.08 -29.51 -9.21
N ALA A 351 10.38 -29.23 -7.93
CA ALA A 351 9.45 -28.81 -6.88
C ALA A 351 9.57 -27.30 -6.57
N PHE A 352 10.10 -26.91 -5.40
CA PHE A 352 10.21 -25.52 -4.96
C PHE A 352 11.68 -25.08 -4.80
N PRO A 353 12.48 -25.04 -5.88
CA PRO A 353 13.90 -24.70 -5.79
C PRO A 353 14.17 -23.27 -5.32
N GLN A 354 13.21 -22.35 -5.51
CA GLN A 354 13.30 -20.96 -5.06
C GLN A 354 13.36 -20.83 -3.53
N LEU A 355 12.91 -21.85 -2.78
CA LEU A 355 12.92 -21.86 -1.32
C LEU A 355 14.17 -22.51 -0.72
N ARG A 356 15.06 -23.05 -1.56
CA ARG A 356 16.29 -23.73 -1.12
C ARG A 356 17.16 -22.82 -0.23
N PRO A 357 17.80 -23.34 0.82
CA PRO A 357 18.80 -22.60 1.58
C PRO A 357 19.94 -22.10 0.70
N ARG A 358 20.51 -20.95 1.05
CA ARG A 358 21.60 -20.25 0.37
C ARG A 358 22.90 -20.34 1.16
N PRO A 359 24.07 -20.11 0.53
CA PRO A 359 25.32 -19.99 1.26
C PRO A 359 25.19 -19.00 2.43
N GLY A 360 25.60 -19.42 3.62
CA GLY A 360 25.51 -18.64 4.86
C GLY A 360 24.25 -18.89 5.70
N GLU A 361 23.24 -19.58 5.19
CA GLU A 361 22.07 -20.01 5.97
C GLU A 361 22.31 -21.38 6.62
N ILE A 362 21.77 -21.59 7.83
CA ILE A 362 21.97 -22.82 8.63
C ILE A 362 21.67 -24.09 7.82
N GLY A 363 20.56 -24.10 7.07
CA GLY A 363 20.13 -25.25 6.28
C GLY A 363 21.00 -25.57 5.05
N PHE A 364 21.94 -24.70 4.66
CA PHE A 364 22.73 -24.89 3.45
C PHE A 364 23.73 -26.04 3.59
N ALA A 365 24.55 -26.02 4.65
CA ALA A 365 25.48 -27.10 4.94
C ALA A 365 24.78 -28.34 5.51
N GLU A 366 23.74 -28.13 6.33
CA GLU A 366 22.98 -29.23 6.94
C GLU A 366 22.31 -30.13 5.89
N LEU A 367 21.81 -29.55 4.81
CA LEU A 367 21.22 -30.30 3.70
C LEU A 367 22.27 -30.75 2.66
N GLY A 368 23.54 -30.38 2.82
CA GLY A 368 24.66 -30.83 1.99
C GLY A 368 24.87 -30.05 0.68
N TYR A 369 24.30 -28.85 0.54
CA TYR A 369 24.46 -28.01 -0.66
C TYR A 369 25.86 -27.39 -0.80
N ASP A 370 26.65 -27.40 0.27
CA ASP A 370 28.07 -27.01 0.29
C ASP A 370 29.00 -28.01 -0.42
N ARG A 371 28.49 -29.21 -0.74
CA ARG A 371 29.26 -30.34 -1.29
C ARG A 371 28.96 -30.63 -2.77
N GLU A 372 28.07 -29.87 -3.41
CA GLU A 372 27.71 -30.02 -4.82
C GLU A 372 28.43 -28.98 -5.72
N PRO A 373 29.00 -29.37 -6.87
CA PRO A 373 29.72 -28.44 -7.75
C PRO A 373 28.75 -27.49 -8.48
N GLN A 374 28.83 -26.19 -8.19
CA GLN A 374 27.98 -25.17 -8.82
C GLN A 374 28.46 -24.81 -10.25
N THR A 375 27.57 -24.94 -11.23
CA THR A 375 27.71 -24.34 -12.57
C THR A 375 27.29 -22.87 -12.55
N THR A 376 28.26 -21.96 -12.66
CA THR A 376 28.04 -20.50 -12.70
C THR A 376 27.48 -20.03 -14.04
N ALA A 377 26.32 -19.36 -14.03
CA ALA A 377 25.83 -18.58 -15.17
C ALA A 377 26.28 -17.11 -15.04
N LYS A 378 26.92 -16.59 -16.09
CA LYS A 378 27.45 -15.22 -16.19
C LYS A 378 26.34 -14.19 -16.43
N THR A 379 26.29 -13.14 -15.62
CA THR A 379 25.50 -11.94 -15.88
C THR A 379 26.32 -10.95 -16.70
N VAL A 380 25.85 -10.59 -17.89
CA VAL A 380 26.45 -9.56 -18.76
C VAL A 380 25.85 -8.21 -18.35
N ARG A 381 26.69 -7.31 -17.82
CA ARG A 381 26.40 -5.87 -17.70
C ARG A 381 26.88 -5.18 -18.98
N THR A 382 26.00 -4.42 -19.62
CA THR A 382 26.35 -3.58 -20.77
C THR A 382 26.27 -2.11 -20.36
N GLU A 383 27.37 -1.40 -20.54
CA GLU A 383 27.51 0.05 -20.45
C GLU A 383 26.97 0.72 -21.72
N ALA A 384 26.38 1.92 -21.60
CA ALA A 384 26.39 2.94 -22.65
C ALA A 384 26.11 4.35 -22.08
N LEU A 385 27.14 5.22 -22.20
CA LEU A 385 27.13 6.69 -22.17
C LEU A 385 26.47 7.23 -23.46
N ALA A 386 25.94 8.45 -23.65
CA ALA A 386 25.98 9.75 -22.96
C ALA A 386 24.82 10.65 -23.44
N ALA A 387 24.53 11.71 -22.66
CA ALA A 387 24.38 13.12 -23.08
C ALA A 387 23.16 13.85 -22.48
N THR A 388 23.30 14.38 -21.25
CA THR A 388 22.78 15.70 -20.84
C THR A 388 23.58 16.21 -19.64
N GLN A 389 23.68 17.54 -19.49
CA GLN A 389 24.60 18.30 -18.62
C GLN A 389 25.33 17.48 -17.56
N SER A 390 26.55 17.13 -17.92
CA SER A 390 27.39 16.31 -17.09
C SER A 390 27.85 17.18 -15.88
N TRP A 391 27.50 16.77 -14.66
CA TRP A 391 28.26 17.08 -13.43
C TRP A 391 29.29 15.97 -13.05
N PRO A 392 29.97 15.27 -13.97
CA PRO A 392 30.75 14.06 -13.72
C PRO A 392 32.06 14.37 -12.99
N GLN A 393 32.37 15.66 -12.80
CA GLN A 393 33.53 16.13 -12.04
C GLN A 393 33.30 16.00 -10.53
N ILE A 394 32.05 15.94 -10.08
CA ILE A 394 31.71 15.84 -8.65
C ILE A 394 31.50 14.38 -8.29
N THR A 395 32.46 13.83 -7.57
CA THR A 395 32.43 12.44 -7.09
C THR A 395 31.88 12.33 -5.67
N ASN A 396 32.10 13.36 -4.84
CA ASN A 396 31.52 13.46 -3.50
C ASN A 396 30.35 14.44 -3.51
N TRP A 397 29.12 13.92 -3.62
CA TRP A 397 27.91 14.74 -3.61
C TRP A 397 27.42 15.13 -2.21
N VAL A 398 28.04 14.63 -1.13
CA VAL A 398 27.69 15.03 0.25
C VAL A 398 28.27 16.42 0.55
N GLU A 399 29.56 16.62 0.24
CA GLU A 399 30.31 17.84 0.60
C GLU A 399 31.05 18.49 -0.58
N GLY A 400 31.28 17.75 -1.68
CA GLY A 400 32.08 18.24 -2.81
C GLY A 400 31.44 19.41 -3.57
N TRP A 401 30.12 19.55 -3.49
CA TRP A 401 29.40 20.72 -4.03
C TRP A 401 29.89 22.04 -3.42
N LYS A 402 30.48 22.03 -2.21
CA LYS A 402 31.03 23.25 -1.56
C LYS A 402 32.21 23.84 -2.31
N GLN A 403 32.91 23.03 -3.10
CA GLN A 403 34.07 23.45 -3.90
C GLN A 403 33.67 23.95 -5.29
N ASP A 404 32.43 23.67 -5.72
CA ASP A 404 31.87 24.19 -6.96
C ASP A 404 31.08 25.47 -6.67
N PRO A 405 31.50 26.65 -7.16
CA PRO A 405 30.83 27.91 -6.84
C PRO A 405 29.37 27.97 -7.29
N ALA A 406 29.02 27.31 -8.40
CA ALA A 406 27.66 27.31 -8.95
C ALA A 406 26.73 26.44 -8.10
N LEU A 407 27.15 25.22 -7.76
CA LEU A 407 26.37 24.36 -6.88
C LEU A 407 26.31 24.89 -5.45
N LYS A 408 27.41 25.45 -4.92
CA LYS A 408 27.38 26.12 -3.61
C LYS A 408 26.30 27.20 -3.59
N ARG A 409 26.27 28.08 -4.60
CA ARG A 409 25.23 29.10 -4.72
C ARG A 409 23.84 28.48 -4.81
N LYS A 410 23.62 27.52 -5.72
CA LYS A 410 22.33 26.84 -5.91
C LYS A 410 21.84 26.18 -4.61
N PHE A 411 22.73 25.49 -3.90
CA PHE A 411 22.38 24.69 -2.73
C PHE A 411 22.19 25.48 -1.44
N THR A 412 22.64 26.73 -1.38
CA THR A 412 22.54 27.56 -0.15
C THR A 412 21.67 28.82 -0.31
N THR A 413 21.21 29.14 -1.52
CA THR A 413 20.42 30.36 -1.78
C THR A 413 18.93 30.04 -1.80
N PHE A 414 18.18 30.65 -0.89
CA PHE A 414 16.72 30.54 -0.89
C PHE A 414 16.08 31.42 -1.96
N ILE A 415 14.94 30.97 -2.47
CA ILE A 415 13.98 31.75 -3.26
C ILE A 415 12.77 31.98 -2.36
N LEU A 416 12.60 33.21 -1.86
CA LEU A 416 11.55 33.56 -0.91
C LEU A 416 10.81 34.84 -1.33
N GLU A 417 9.53 34.89 -1.01
CA GLU A 417 8.67 36.08 -1.01
C GLU A 417 8.30 36.51 0.41
N GLU A 418 7.65 37.67 0.54
CA GLU A 418 7.10 38.15 1.81
C GLU A 418 5.97 37.23 2.30
N SER A 419 6.06 36.79 3.56
CA SER A 419 5.03 35.92 4.15
C SER A 419 3.67 36.63 4.23
N PRO A 420 2.56 35.93 3.94
CA PRO A 420 1.21 36.39 4.25
C PRO A 420 0.97 36.71 5.74
N ARG A 421 1.75 36.12 6.65
CA ARG A 421 1.69 36.35 8.10
C ARG A 421 2.70 37.39 8.61
N GLY A 422 3.40 38.06 7.71
CA GLY A 422 4.38 39.10 8.05
C GLY A 422 5.59 38.56 8.82
N ALA A 423 6.01 39.31 9.85
CA ALA A 423 7.26 39.08 10.57
C ALA A 423 7.35 37.74 11.33
N GLU A 424 6.22 37.04 11.52
CA GLU A 424 6.16 35.73 12.17
C GLU A 424 7.02 34.66 11.45
N ASP A 425 7.30 34.86 10.16
CA ASP A 425 8.05 33.93 9.31
C ASP A 425 9.42 34.48 8.84
N ASP A 426 9.89 35.62 9.34
CA ASP A 426 11.13 36.27 8.85
C ASP A 426 12.41 35.46 9.16
N GLU A 427 12.36 34.58 10.16
CA GLU A 427 13.49 33.78 10.61
C GLU A 427 13.85 32.59 9.70
N VAL A 428 13.12 32.36 8.59
CA VAL A 428 13.34 31.22 7.69
C VAL A 428 14.77 31.13 7.17
N THR A 429 15.41 32.28 6.88
CA THR A 429 16.81 32.30 6.42
C THR A 429 17.80 31.82 7.49
N GLY A 430 17.47 32.02 8.77
CA GLY A 430 18.27 31.56 9.91
C GLY A 430 18.09 30.07 10.24
N MET A 431 17.19 29.36 9.55
CA MET A 431 17.00 27.92 9.75
C MET A 431 18.17 27.09 9.19
N ARG A 432 18.86 27.59 8.16
CA ARG A 432 20.02 26.94 7.51
C ARG A 432 21.31 27.28 8.26
N LYS A 433 22.15 26.28 8.56
CA LYS A 433 23.49 26.52 9.13
C LYS A 433 24.49 26.90 8.02
N ASP A 434 25.56 27.62 8.36
CA ASP A 434 26.50 28.18 7.37
C ASP A 434 27.09 27.13 6.42
N ASP A 435 27.41 25.95 6.93
CA ASP A 435 28.00 24.82 6.18
C ASP A 435 26.99 23.77 5.71
N GLU A 436 25.70 24.11 5.69
CA GLU A 436 24.60 23.19 5.34
C GLU A 436 23.93 23.60 4.03
N SER A 437 23.60 22.66 3.16
CA SER A 437 22.69 22.90 2.03
C SER A 437 21.25 23.06 2.50
N ILE A 438 20.38 23.65 1.70
CA ILE A 438 18.94 23.74 2.00
C ILE A 438 18.33 22.33 2.12
N LEU A 439 18.79 21.35 1.34
CA LEU A 439 18.30 19.98 1.43
C LEU A 439 18.76 19.27 2.71
N GLN A 440 20.01 19.49 3.16
CA GLN A 440 20.49 19.01 4.46
C GLN A 440 19.73 19.68 5.62
N MET A 441 19.40 20.97 5.50
CA MET A 441 18.53 21.67 6.46
C MET A 441 17.15 21.01 6.54
N LEU A 442 16.53 20.70 5.40
CA LEU A 442 15.25 19.99 5.35
C LEU A 442 15.34 18.59 5.95
N GLN A 443 16.42 17.86 5.69
CA GLN A 443 16.68 16.55 6.31
C GLN A 443 16.72 16.66 7.83
N ARG A 444 17.46 17.64 8.35
CA ARG A 444 17.57 17.90 9.78
C ARG A 444 16.22 18.29 10.38
N ILE A 445 15.48 19.21 9.75
CA ILE A 445 14.12 19.59 10.19
C ILE A 445 13.21 18.37 10.19
N SER A 446 13.28 17.52 9.16
CA SER A 446 12.49 16.29 9.09
C SER A 446 12.83 15.31 10.21
N HIS A 447 14.10 15.17 10.57
CA HIS A 447 14.54 14.38 11.71
C HIS A 447 14.06 14.99 13.05
N GLU A 448 14.14 16.32 13.19
CA GLU A 448 13.62 17.03 14.37
C GLU A 448 12.10 16.83 14.51
N ILE A 449 11.33 16.97 13.43
CA ILE A 449 9.88 16.71 13.41
C ILE A 449 9.63 15.26 13.80
N SER A 450 10.30 14.30 13.16
CA SER A 450 10.09 12.87 13.45
C SER A 450 10.44 12.51 14.90
N ALA A 451 11.41 13.21 15.50
CA ALA A 451 11.76 13.06 16.91
C ALA A 451 10.72 13.70 17.85
N GLN A 452 10.05 14.78 17.43
CA GLN A 452 9.08 15.54 18.23
C GLN A 452 7.63 15.06 18.07
N SER A 453 7.23 14.62 16.87
CA SER A 453 5.90 14.10 16.50
C SER A 453 5.61 12.73 17.11
N ASN A 454 6.24 12.46 18.24
CA ASN A 454 6.27 11.22 18.96
C ASN A 454 6.01 11.57 20.44
N PRO A 455 4.79 11.40 20.96
CA PRO A 455 3.61 10.75 20.36
C PRO A 455 2.59 11.75 19.77
N ASP A 456 2.92 13.04 19.78
CA ASP A 456 1.99 14.13 19.52
C ASP A 456 2.08 14.53 18.04
N ASP A 457 1.36 13.82 17.15
CA ASP A 457 1.26 14.16 15.73
C ASP A 457 0.37 15.41 15.54
N GLN A 458 0.92 16.56 15.93
CA GLN A 458 0.28 17.88 15.85
C GLN A 458 0.98 18.76 14.81
N LEU A 459 0.20 19.56 14.09
CA LEU A 459 0.73 20.50 13.09
C LEU A 459 1.72 21.53 13.66
N LYS A 460 1.72 21.79 14.97
CA LYS A 460 2.70 22.68 15.63
C LYS A 460 4.15 22.24 15.39
N HIS A 461 4.42 20.94 15.27
CA HIS A 461 5.76 20.42 15.01
C HIS A 461 6.22 20.70 13.58
N PHE A 462 5.27 20.77 12.65
CA PHE A 462 5.50 21.08 11.25
C PHE A 462 5.70 22.58 10.98
N GLU A 463 5.66 23.42 12.02
CA GLU A 463 5.64 24.87 11.85
C GLU A 463 6.86 25.40 11.10
N LYS A 464 8.05 24.81 11.27
CA LYS A 464 9.23 25.20 10.45
C LYS A 464 8.99 25.00 8.95
N LEU A 465 8.31 23.92 8.56
CA LEU A 465 7.94 23.66 7.18
C LEU A 465 6.79 24.56 6.72
N ASN A 466 5.81 24.84 7.58
CA ASN A 466 4.72 25.78 7.29
C ASN A 466 5.28 27.19 6.98
N ARG A 467 6.22 27.68 7.80
CA ARG A 467 6.89 28.98 7.61
C ARG A 467 7.66 29.03 6.29
N LEU A 468 8.44 27.99 6.02
CA LEU A 468 9.19 27.89 4.78
C LEU A 468 8.25 27.83 3.57
N PHE A 469 7.15 27.09 3.65
CA PHE A 469 6.13 27.02 2.60
C PHE A 469 5.47 28.38 2.34
N ARG A 470 5.05 29.08 3.40
CA ARG A 470 4.47 30.44 3.30
C ARG A 470 5.44 31.44 2.66
N ARG A 471 6.75 31.28 2.88
CA ARG A 471 7.80 32.11 2.31
C ARG A 471 8.28 31.67 0.92
N GLY A 472 8.11 30.43 0.50
CA GLY A 472 8.54 29.97 -0.85
C GLY A 472 7.74 30.68 -1.95
N VAL A 473 8.22 30.74 -3.20
CA VAL A 473 7.53 31.46 -4.28
C VAL A 473 6.71 30.48 -5.11
N ALA A 474 5.45 30.79 -5.42
CA ALA A 474 4.63 29.92 -6.27
C ALA A 474 5.20 29.85 -7.69
N PRO A 475 5.40 28.65 -8.27
CA PRO A 475 5.68 28.50 -9.69
C PRO A 475 4.58 29.11 -10.55
N THR A 476 4.91 29.49 -11.79
CA THR A 476 3.96 30.07 -12.76
C THR A 476 3.81 29.18 -13.99
N VAL A 477 2.83 29.49 -14.82
CA VAL A 477 2.71 28.95 -16.18
C VAL A 477 3.05 30.04 -17.17
N SER A 478 3.95 29.74 -18.10
CA SER A 478 4.30 30.66 -19.19
C SER A 478 4.21 29.94 -20.53
N ASN A 479 3.28 30.35 -21.38
CA ASN A 479 3.03 29.70 -22.68
C ASN A 479 2.74 28.19 -22.56
N GLY A 480 2.01 27.79 -21.52
CA GLY A 480 1.64 26.41 -21.22
C GLY A 480 2.79 25.57 -20.68
N LEU A 481 3.84 26.21 -20.15
CA LEU A 481 5.03 25.57 -19.63
C LEU A 481 5.18 25.89 -18.13
N PHE A 482 5.40 24.86 -17.31
CA PHE A 482 5.64 24.98 -15.86
C PHE A 482 6.94 25.74 -15.58
N GLN A 483 6.89 26.91 -14.95
CA GLN A 483 8.02 27.80 -14.83
C GLN A 483 8.34 28.09 -13.35
N GLY A 484 9.54 27.69 -12.93
CA GLY A 484 10.16 28.13 -11.69
C GLY A 484 10.85 29.50 -11.81
N HIS A 485 11.28 30.00 -10.66
CA HIS A 485 11.98 31.27 -10.43
C HIS A 485 13.49 31.11 -10.29
N GLY A 486 14.01 29.86 -10.25
CA GLY A 486 15.43 29.58 -10.38
C GLY A 486 16.07 30.16 -11.65
N GLU A 487 17.40 30.15 -11.74
CA GLU A 487 18.15 30.82 -12.82
C GLU A 487 17.72 30.33 -14.22
N ARG A 488 17.45 29.03 -14.33
CA ARG A 488 16.87 28.42 -15.54
C ARG A 488 15.35 28.34 -15.48
N GLY A 489 14.81 28.15 -14.27
CA GLY A 489 13.39 28.01 -13.98
C GLY A 489 12.70 26.77 -14.58
N TYR A 490 13.48 25.78 -15.03
CA TYR A 490 13.00 24.45 -15.38
C TYR A 490 14.14 23.43 -15.25
N ASN A 491 13.84 22.15 -15.02
CA ASN A 491 14.86 21.09 -15.00
C ASN A 491 15.24 20.70 -16.43
N THR A 492 14.24 20.28 -17.22
CA THR A 492 14.41 19.92 -18.63
C THR A 492 13.29 20.47 -19.52
N ARG A 493 13.54 20.54 -20.83
CA ARG A 493 12.55 20.94 -21.83
C ARG A 493 12.71 20.12 -23.08
N ILE A 494 11.85 19.11 -23.21
CA ILE A 494 11.96 18.12 -24.27
C ILE A 494 10.65 18.07 -25.04
N ASN A 495 10.76 18.02 -26.36
CA ASN A 495 9.64 17.71 -27.22
C ASN A 495 9.80 16.28 -27.70
N SER A 496 8.73 15.51 -27.63
CA SER A 496 8.71 14.15 -28.13
C SER A 496 8.86 14.13 -29.65
N THR A 497 9.58 13.14 -30.16
CA THR A 497 9.67 12.88 -31.61
C THR A 497 8.51 12.03 -32.12
N GLU A 498 7.83 11.36 -31.20
CA GLU A 498 6.76 10.42 -31.43
C GLU A 498 5.40 11.14 -31.41
N THR A 499 4.50 10.62 -32.24
CA THR A 499 3.11 11.06 -32.27
C THR A 499 2.28 10.16 -31.35
N ASN A 500 1.52 10.78 -30.47
CA ASN A 500 0.51 10.12 -29.65
C ASN A 500 -0.89 10.57 -30.08
N ASP A 501 -1.89 9.74 -29.81
CA ASP A 501 -3.27 10.06 -30.13
C ASP A 501 -4.05 10.32 -28.85
N TRP A 502 -4.58 11.54 -28.71
CA TRP A 502 -5.44 11.91 -27.60
C TRP A 502 -6.86 12.20 -28.10
N TYR A 503 -7.73 11.21 -27.91
CA TYR A 503 -9.15 11.29 -28.24
C TYR A 503 -9.40 11.65 -29.72
N GLY A 504 -8.74 10.95 -30.63
CA GLY A 504 -8.88 11.13 -32.08
C GLY A 504 -8.13 12.35 -32.64
N GLN A 505 -7.21 12.92 -31.87
CA GLN A 505 -6.29 13.94 -32.33
C GLN A 505 -4.87 13.44 -32.13
N SER A 506 -4.18 13.26 -33.25
CA SER A 506 -2.74 13.00 -33.24
C SER A 506 -1.98 14.28 -32.88
N GLY A 507 -1.05 14.17 -31.95
CA GLY A 507 -0.21 15.26 -31.47
C GLY A 507 1.12 14.74 -30.97
N ARG A 508 1.99 15.63 -30.53
CA ARG A 508 3.25 15.27 -29.87
C ARG A 508 3.29 15.88 -28.49
N THR A 509 3.91 15.18 -27.55
CA THR A 509 4.22 15.75 -26.23
C THR A 509 5.18 16.92 -26.42
N THR A 510 4.82 18.10 -25.90
CA THR A 510 5.67 19.29 -26.00
C THR A 510 5.96 19.88 -24.62
N GLY A 511 7.16 20.43 -24.47
CA GLY A 511 7.58 21.10 -23.25
C GLY A 511 7.73 20.18 -22.05
N PHE A 512 7.97 18.89 -22.25
CA PHE A 512 8.16 17.90 -21.19
C PHE A 512 9.27 18.35 -20.24
N ASP A 513 8.90 18.54 -18.98
CA ASP A 513 9.77 18.85 -17.85
C ASP A 513 9.47 17.85 -16.72
N TYR A 514 10.48 17.37 -16.00
CA TYR A 514 10.27 16.39 -14.93
C TYR A 514 11.13 16.69 -13.72
N TYR A 515 10.64 16.28 -12.55
CA TYR A 515 11.30 16.44 -11.27
C TYR A 515 11.19 15.16 -10.48
N HIS A 516 12.27 14.82 -9.77
CA HIS A 516 12.34 13.67 -8.88
C HIS A 516 11.55 13.94 -7.60
N GLY A 517 10.87 12.92 -7.09
CA GLY A 517 10.07 13.01 -5.88
C GLY A 517 10.84 12.54 -4.64
N ALA A 518 10.60 13.21 -3.52
CA ALA A 518 10.97 12.71 -2.20
C ALA A 518 9.88 13.01 -1.16
N THR A 519 9.60 12.06 -0.27
CA THR A 519 8.72 12.29 0.88
C THR A 519 9.52 12.92 2.01
N LEU A 520 9.04 14.03 2.59
CA LEU A 520 9.74 14.73 3.66
C LEU A 520 9.25 14.31 5.06
N ASN A 521 7.99 14.59 5.38
CA ASN A 521 7.31 14.14 6.61
C ASN A 521 5.84 13.94 6.30
N LEU A 522 5.19 13.02 7.01
CA LEU A 522 3.76 12.73 6.88
C LEU A 522 3.05 13.10 8.17
N HIS A 523 1.77 13.46 8.07
CA HIS A 523 0.89 13.86 9.17
C HIS A 523 -0.48 13.18 8.99
N CYS A 524 -1.08 12.69 10.07
CA CYS A 524 -2.43 12.14 10.03
C CYS A 524 -3.48 13.23 10.23
N GLY A 525 -3.84 13.98 9.18
CA GLY A 525 -4.77 15.12 9.28
C GLY A 525 -6.17 14.83 9.87
N PHE A 526 -6.53 13.56 10.09
CA PHE A 526 -7.76 13.19 10.81
C PHE A 526 -7.67 13.41 12.33
N THR A 527 -6.49 13.30 12.95
CA THR A 527 -6.35 13.36 14.42
C THR A 527 -6.82 14.69 15.00
N GLU A 528 -6.55 15.80 14.31
CA GLU A 528 -6.95 17.15 14.76
C GLU A 528 -8.47 17.38 14.69
N THR A 529 -9.18 16.65 13.81
CA THR A 529 -10.66 16.69 13.78
C THR A 529 -11.28 15.89 14.94
N PHE A 530 -10.58 14.87 15.44
CA PHE A 530 -11.05 13.99 16.51
C PHE A 530 -10.52 14.36 17.91
N SER A 531 -9.62 15.34 18.03
CA SER A 531 -9.04 15.80 19.31
C SER A 531 -8.92 17.33 19.33
N PRO A 532 -9.97 18.06 19.75
CA PRO A 532 -9.92 19.53 19.85
C PRO A 532 -9.01 19.99 21.00
N ASP A 533 -8.46 21.19 20.82
CA ASP A 533 -7.51 21.89 21.69
C ASP A 533 -8.03 22.04 23.14
N LEU A 534 -7.36 21.39 24.10
CA LEU A 534 -7.71 21.41 25.54
C LEU A 534 -7.42 22.77 26.23
N SER A 535 -6.83 23.73 25.52
CA SER A 535 -6.50 25.06 26.07
C SER A 535 -7.70 26.02 26.13
N VAL A 536 -8.80 25.72 25.44
CA VAL A 536 -10.07 26.47 25.52
C VAL A 536 -10.93 25.87 26.64
N ARG A 537 -10.72 26.33 27.88
CA ARG A 537 -11.46 25.85 29.06
C ARG A 537 -12.94 26.29 29.07
N LEU A 538 -13.78 25.27 29.31
CA LEU A 538 -14.95 25.23 30.18
C LEU A 538 -16.14 26.15 29.85
N ASP A 539 -17.15 25.55 29.22
CA ASP A 539 -18.54 25.81 29.61
C ASP A 539 -19.12 24.50 30.16
N GLU A 540 -19.64 24.55 31.39
CA GLU A 540 -20.03 23.39 32.20
C GLU A 540 -21.40 22.82 31.76
N SER A 541 -21.49 22.26 30.56
CA SER A 541 -22.63 21.40 30.17
C SER A 541 -22.36 20.58 28.90
N GLY A 542 -21.32 19.74 28.90
CA GLY A 542 -20.98 18.89 27.75
C GLY A 542 -20.70 17.44 28.15
N LEU A 543 -21.59 16.53 27.74
CA LEU A 543 -21.48 15.08 27.83
C LEU A 543 -20.23 14.53 27.12
N PHE A 544 -19.60 13.51 27.73
CA PHE A 544 -18.75 12.44 27.16
C PHE A 544 -18.26 12.66 25.71
N PRO A 545 -17.14 13.39 25.49
CA PRO A 545 -15.83 12.76 25.22
C PRO A 545 -14.62 13.47 25.87
N SER A 546 -14.83 14.58 26.59
CA SER A 546 -13.77 15.47 27.10
C SER A 546 -12.93 14.88 28.25
N ALA A 547 -13.51 14.02 29.08
CA ALA A 547 -12.82 13.37 30.20
C ALA A 547 -11.80 12.30 29.75
N LEU A 548 -11.96 11.77 28.52
CA LEU A 548 -11.08 10.75 27.96
C LEU A 548 -9.78 11.37 27.40
N ALA A 549 -9.88 12.58 26.83
CA ALA A 549 -8.74 13.33 26.30
C ALA A 549 -7.73 13.73 27.38
N SER A 550 -8.20 14.09 28.58
CA SER A 550 -7.34 14.45 29.72
C SER A 550 -6.54 13.29 30.34
N LEU A 551 -6.88 12.04 30.03
CA LEU A 551 -6.21 10.84 30.58
C LEU A 551 -5.10 10.30 29.66
N LEU A 552 -5.03 10.77 28.40
CA LEU A 552 -4.10 10.28 27.37
C LEU A 552 -2.79 11.10 27.28
N ASP A 553 -2.67 12.19 28.06
CA ASP A 553 -1.64 13.24 27.90
C ASP A 553 -0.32 12.96 28.66
N GLN A 554 -0.07 11.73 29.12
CA GLN A 554 1.17 11.38 29.84
C GLN A 554 1.84 10.11 29.29
N HIS A 555 2.79 10.32 28.37
CA HIS A 555 3.99 9.49 28.03
C HIS A 555 4.12 8.86 26.60
N THR A 556 4.90 9.57 25.76
CA THR A 556 5.93 9.22 24.72
C THR A 556 6.18 7.79 24.21
N GLN A 557 5.94 7.47 22.89
CA GLN A 557 6.67 6.50 21.98
C GLN A 557 6.13 6.47 20.49
N PRO A 558 6.94 6.00 19.50
CA PRO A 558 7.02 6.53 18.11
C PRO A 558 5.87 6.26 17.15
N ASN A 559 5.71 7.19 16.21
CA ASN A 559 4.66 7.25 15.18
C ASN A 559 4.76 6.08 14.18
N LEU A 560 4.21 4.93 14.58
CA LEU A 560 4.03 3.73 13.78
C LEU A 560 3.23 4.00 12.51
N LEU A 561 2.34 5.00 12.51
CA LEU A 561 1.56 5.42 11.35
C LEU A 561 2.45 6.11 10.30
N ASN A 562 3.41 6.95 10.73
CA ASN A 562 4.43 7.53 9.85
C ASN A 562 5.34 6.45 9.27
N MET A 563 5.79 5.48 10.06
CA MET A 563 6.59 4.37 9.53
C MET A 563 5.79 3.48 8.57
N THR A 564 4.52 3.20 8.91
CA THR A 564 3.62 2.35 8.11
C THR A 564 3.19 3.07 6.84
N TRP A 565 2.90 4.37 6.86
CA TRP A 565 2.51 5.15 5.68
C TRP A 565 3.70 5.56 4.81
N HIS A 566 4.86 5.90 5.38
CA HIS A 566 6.10 6.14 4.65
C HIS A 566 6.57 4.87 3.92
N SER A 567 6.29 3.70 4.51
CA SER A 567 6.42 2.40 3.87
C SER A 567 5.33 2.21 2.80
N ILE A 568 4.04 2.28 3.16
CA ILE A 568 2.89 2.01 2.28
C ILE A 568 2.87 2.92 1.05
N GLY A 569 3.19 4.21 1.19
CA GLY A 569 3.29 5.16 0.09
C GLY A 569 4.38 4.78 -0.92
N LYS A 570 5.50 4.17 -0.47
CA LYS A 570 6.56 3.62 -1.32
C LYS A 570 6.25 2.22 -1.88
N PHE A 571 5.34 1.50 -1.23
CA PHE A 571 4.99 0.10 -1.51
C PHE A 571 3.78 -0.06 -2.44
N ILE A 572 2.77 0.79 -2.30
CA ILE A 572 1.53 0.74 -3.09
C ILE A 572 1.65 1.59 -4.36
N PHE A 573 2.51 2.63 -4.34
CA PHE A 573 2.77 3.49 -5.49
C PHE A 573 4.27 3.79 -5.60
N PRO A 574 5.04 3.18 -6.53
CA PRO A 574 6.46 3.49 -6.76
C PRO A 574 6.64 4.86 -7.41
N TRP A 575 6.14 5.90 -6.73
CA TRP A 575 6.22 7.29 -7.11
C TRP A 575 7.68 7.73 -7.15
N ALA A 576 8.11 8.21 -8.32
CA ALA A 576 9.46 8.69 -8.57
C ALA A 576 9.51 10.22 -8.72
N GLY A 577 8.35 10.90 -8.67
CA GLY A 577 8.23 12.34 -8.87
C GLY A 577 7.08 12.73 -9.78
N LYS A 578 7.21 13.89 -10.42
CA LYS A 578 6.16 14.43 -11.31
C LYS A 578 6.77 14.97 -12.61
N SER A 579 5.97 14.95 -13.67
CA SER A 579 6.31 15.57 -14.94
C SER A 579 5.20 16.51 -15.39
N PHE A 580 5.57 17.54 -16.12
CA PHE A 580 4.73 18.62 -16.61
C PHE A 580 4.88 18.73 -18.12
N GLU A 581 3.75 18.72 -18.81
CA GLU A 581 3.64 18.78 -20.27
C GLU A 581 2.72 19.94 -20.66
N LYS A 582 2.92 20.50 -21.85
CA LYS A 582 2.01 21.52 -22.35
C LYS A 582 0.64 20.91 -22.65
N ILE A 583 -0.41 21.52 -22.11
CA ILE A 583 -1.80 21.14 -22.40
C ILE A 583 -2.38 22.01 -23.53
N SER A 584 -3.12 21.41 -24.45
CA SER A 584 -3.87 22.15 -25.48
C SER A 584 -5.21 22.65 -24.93
N GLY A 585 -5.74 23.74 -25.46
CA GLY A 585 -7.10 24.21 -25.12
C GLY A 585 -8.16 23.12 -25.27
N ARG A 586 -8.07 22.29 -26.32
CA ARG A 586 -8.97 21.14 -26.54
C ARG A 586 -8.96 20.11 -25.41
N LYS A 587 -7.77 19.73 -24.94
CA LYS A 587 -7.62 18.74 -23.86
C LYS A 587 -8.08 19.35 -22.54
N LEU A 588 -7.70 20.61 -22.27
CA LEU A 588 -8.08 21.32 -21.06
C LEU A 588 -9.61 21.48 -20.94
N SER A 589 -10.27 21.92 -22.02
CA SER A 589 -11.71 22.13 -22.03
C SER A 589 -12.50 20.86 -21.73
N MET A 590 -11.98 19.68 -22.09
CA MET A 590 -12.59 18.40 -21.76
C MET A 590 -12.30 18.00 -20.30
N LEU A 591 -11.07 18.17 -19.82
CA LEU A 591 -10.68 17.72 -18.49
C LEU A 591 -11.33 18.55 -17.37
N LEU A 592 -11.65 19.82 -17.65
CA LEU A 592 -12.36 20.74 -16.75
C LEU A 592 -13.88 20.78 -17.00
N ASP A 593 -14.43 19.97 -17.90
CA ASP A 593 -15.86 19.96 -18.19
C ASP A 593 -16.64 19.26 -17.07
N GLU A 594 -17.58 19.98 -16.47
CA GLU A 594 -18.46 19.53 -15.39
C GLU A 594 -19.94 19.54 -15.81
N SER A 595 -20.23 19.65 -17.11
CA SER A 595 -21.61 19.72 -17.63
C SER A 595 -22.44 18.47 -17.27
N ASP A 596 -23.76 18.57 -17.33
CA ASP A 596 -24.69 17.46 -17.06
C ASP A 596 -24.78 16.44 -18.22
N ASP A 597 -24.38 16.84 -19.43
CA ASP A 597 -24.42 16.07 -20.67
C ASP A 597 -23.06 15.48 -21.09
N LEU A 598 -22.11 15.31 -20.16
CA LEU A 598 -20.75 14.81 -20.43
C LEU A 598 -20.71 13.49 -21.21
N ALA A 599 -21.66 12.59 -20.97
CA ALA A 599 -21.76 11.30 -21.68
C ALA A 599 -22.09 11.49 -23.17
N GLU A 600 -22.80 12.55 -23.53
CA GLU A 600 -23.17 12.89 -24.91
C GLU A 600 -22.04 13.65 -25.60
N ARG A 601 -21.34 14.53 -24.86
CA ARG A 601 -20.20 15.31 -25.34
C ARG A 601 -18.96 14.45 -25.58
N TYR A 602 -18.65 13.55 -24.66
CA TYR A 602 -17.41 12.76 -24.64
C TYR A 602 -17.66 11.26 -24.41
N PRO A 603 -18.45 10.59 -25.27
CA PRO A 603 -18.91 9.22 -25.04
C PRO A 603 -17.76 8.22 -24.85
N GLY A 604 -16.67 8.35 -25.60
CA GLY A 604 -15.50 7.47 -25.46
C GLY A 604 -14.75 7.66 -24.14
N ARG A 605 -14.61 8.91 -23.66
CA ARG A 605 -13.88 9.21 -22.42
C ARG A 605 -14.72 8.80 -21.21
N VAL A 606 -16.03 9.07 -21.23
CA VAL A 606 -16.97 8.60 -20.20
C VAL A 606 -17.04 7.07 -20.17
N HIS A 607 -17.07 6.41 -21.34
CA HIS A 607 -16.99 4.96 -21.40
C HIS A 607 -15.68 4.44 -20.80
N THR A 608 -14.55 5.11 -21.06
CA THR A 608 -13.26 4.74 -20.45
C THR A 608 -13.30 4.91 -18.94
N LEU A 609 -13.78 6.05 -18.41
CA LEU A 609 -13.94 6.27 -16.97
C LEU A 609 -14.82 5.19 -16.31
N LYS A 610 -15.90 4.80 -16.97
CA LYS A 610 -16.80 3.74 -16.51
C LYS A 610 -16.14 2.36 -16.49
N SER A 611 -15.31 2.07 -17.50
CA SER A 611 -14.67 0.76 -17.69
C SER A 611 -13.44 0.55 -16.80
N PHE A 612 -12.83 1.63 -16.29
CA PHE A 612 -11.68 1.56 -15.39
C PHE A 612 -12.11 1.69 -13.93
N LEU A 613 -11.94 0.61 -13.17
CA LEU A 613 -12.46 0.51 -11.80
C LEU A 613 -11.96 1.61 -10.87
N ALA A 614 -10.69 2.01 -10.98
CA ALA A 614 -10.13 3.06 -10.14
C ALA A 614 -10.81 4.40 -10.37
N SER A 615 -11.25 4.69 -11.58
CA SER A 615 -11.89 5.94 -11.96
C SER A 615 -13.38 6.01 -11.60
N ARG A 616 -13.91 5.01 -10.88
CA ARG A 616 -15.31 4.97 -10.45
C ARG A 616 -15.73 6.19 -9.61
N PRO A 617 -14.92 6.75 -8.69
CA PRO A 617 -15.28 7.98 -7.98
C PRO A 617 -15.56 9.13 -8.95
N HIS A 618 -14.75 9.29 -10.00
CA HIS A 618 -14.95 10.31 -11.03
C HIS A 618 -16.14 10.01 -11.93
N TYR A 619 -16.39 8.75 -12.29
CA TYR A 619 -17.60 8.38 -13.03
C TYR A 619 -18.89 8.64 -12.23
N LEU A 620 -18.86 8.44 -10.91
CA LEU A 620 -19.99 8.81 -10.04
C LEU A 620 -20.24 10.32 -10.01
N LEU A 621 -19.20 11.16 -10.17
CA LEU A 621 -19.39 12.60 -10.36
C LEU A 621 -20.16 12.89 -11.64
N ILE A 622 -19.85 12.20 -12.74
CA ILE A 622 -20.59 12.33 -14.01
C ILE A 622 -22.07 11.98 -13.82
N GLU A 623 -22.38 10.90 -13.09
CA GLU A 623 -23.76 10.52 -12.80
C GLU A 623 -24.50 11.56 -11.95
N LYS A 624 -23.80 12.19 -11.00
CA LYS A 624 -24.36 13.29 -10.19
C LYS A 624 -24.59 14.57 -11.01
N ASN A 625 -23.66 14.93 -11.91
CA ASN A 625 -23.83 16.06 -12.81
C ASN A 625 -25.07 15.86 -13.68
N LYS A 626 -25.22 14.68 -14.28
CA LYS A 626 -26.39 14.29 -15.07
C LYS A 626 -27.71 14.36 -14.29
N ALA A 627 -27.67 14.09 -12.99
CA ALA A 627 -28.84 14.19 -12.11
C ALA A 627 -29.14 15.62 -11.66
N HIS A 628 -28.45 16.64 -12.19
CA HIS A 628 -28.53 18.04 -11.76
C HIS A 628 -28.37 18.20 -10.25
N HIS A 629 -27.42 17.45 -9.67
CA HIS A 629 -27.20 17.45 -8.22
C HIS A 629 -26.78 18.83 -7.67
N TRP A 630 -26.13 19.65 -8.50
CA TRP A 630 -25.51 20.91 -8.09
C TRP A 630 -26.47 22.10 -8.24
N GLY A 631 -26.50 22.97 -7.23
CA GLY A 631 -27.31 24.19 -7.25
C GLY A 631 -26.68 25.36 -8.01
N ALA A 632 -25.41 25.26 -8.41
CA ALA A 632 -24.67 26.28 -9.15
C ALA A 632 -23.84 25.63 -10.26
N GLU A 633 -23.62 26.38 -11.34
CA GLU A 633 -22.77 25.94 -12.45
C GLU A 633 -21.28 26.00 -12.07
N GLY A 634 -20.46 25.12 -12.65
CA GLY A 634 -19.01 25.14 -12.47
C GLY A 634 -18.35 26.41 -13.02
N VAL A 635 -17.13 26.72 -12.57
CA VAL A 635 -16.43 27.99 -12.85
C VAL A 635 -16.24 28.26 -14.35
N TYR A 636 -16.09 27.21 -15.16
CA TYR A 636 -15.91 27.32 -16.61
C TYR A 636 -17.18 27.06 -17.43
N ALA A 637 -18.34 26.85 -16.79
CA ALA A 637 -19.56 26.44 -17.47
C ALA A 637 -19.97 27.39 -18.60
N GLN A 638 -19.78 28.70 -18.43
CA GLN A 638 -20.10 29.70 -19.46
C GLN A 638 -19.37 29.46 -20.80
N HIS A 639 -18.14 28.94 -20.75
CA HIS A 639 -17.31 28.65 -21.93
C HIS A 639 -17.51 27.23 -22.47
N LEU A 640 -18.45 26.49 -21.90
CA LEU A 640 -18.83 25.13 -22.31
C LEU A 640 -20.28 25.09 -22.83
N LYS A 641 -21.07 26.16 -22.67
CA LYS A 641 -22.47 26.23 -23.14
C LYS A 641 -22.62 26.12 -24.65
N SER A 642 -21.66 26.63 -25.43
CA SER A 642 -21.71 26.55 -26.90
C SER A 642 -21.54 25.12 -27.43
N GLY A 643 -20.94 24.22 -26.64
CA GLY A 643 -20.80 22.80 -26.94
C GLY A 643 -19.41 22.27 -26.64
N ALA A 644 -19.16 21.02 -27.01
CA ALA A 644 -17.85 20.39 -26.89
C ALA A 644 -16.90 20.90 -27.98
N TRP A 645 -15.58 20.87 -27.74
CA TRP A 645 -14.57 21.39 -28.68
C TRP A 645 -14.75 20.89 -30.13
N ASN A 646 -14.95 19.58 -30.27
CA ASN A 646 -15.13 18.93 -31.57
C ASN A 646 -16.57 19.05 -32.13
N LYS A 647 -17.52 19.56 -31.35
CA LYS A 647 -18.95 19.58 -31.69
C LYS A 647 -19.66 20.77 -31.02
N GLY A 648 -19.81 21.85 -31.77
CA GLY A 648 -20.65 23.00 -31.38
C GLY A 648 -19.90 24.16 -30.73
N MET A 649 -18.73 23.94 -30.10
CA MET A 649 -17.99 25.02 -29.42
C MET A 649 -17.64 26.17 -30.38
N SER A 650 -17.96 27.40 -29.94
CA SER A 650 -17.74 28.64 -30.69
C SER A 650 -16.25 28.93 -30.92
N ALA A 651 -15.94 29.83 -31.86
CA ALA A 651 -14.55 30.22 -32.10
C ALA A 651 -13.99 31.02 -30.91
N GLU A 652 -14.84 31.84 -30.30
CA GLU A 652 -14.56 32.65 -29.13
C GLU A 652 -14.21 31.78 -27.92
N ASP A 653 -15.00 30.73 -27.64
CA ASP A 653 -14.72 29.82 -26.54
C ASP A 653 -13.47 28.97 -26.80
N LYS A 654 -13.20 28.56 -28.05
CA LYS A 654 -11.94 27.89 -28.40
C LYS A 654 -10.74 28.79 -28.15
N ALA A 655 -10.82 30.06 -28.52
CA ALA A 655 -9.77 31.04 -28.27
C ALA A 655 -9.57 31.26 -26.76
N PHE A 656 -10.65 31.30 -25.99
CA PHE A 656 -10.59 31.32 -24.52
C PHE A 656 -9.80 30.12 -23.99
N TRP A 657 -10.16 28.90 -24.40
CA TRP A 657 -9.52 27.68 -23.91
C TRP A 657 -8.05 27.54 -24.30
N GLU A 658 -7.64 27.99 -25.49
CA GLU A 658 -6.21 28.05 -25.85
C GLU A 658 -5.46 29.07 -25.00
N ASN A 659 -6.05 30.24 -24.77
CA ASN A 659 -5.44 31.26 -23.91
C ASN A 659 -5.33 30.77 -22.47
N GLU A 660 -6.39 30.18 -21.93
CA GLU A 660 -6.44 29.61 -20.59
C GLU A 660 -5.37 28.52 -20.41
N ALA A 661 -5.27 27.60 -21.38
CA ALA A 661 -4.24 26.57 -21.39
C ALA A 661 -2.81 27.14 -21.45
N ALA A 662 -2.59 28.19 -22.25
CA ALA A 662 -1.28 28.82 -22.37
C ALA A 662 -0.91 29.68 -21.16
N ALA A 663 -1.89 30.25 -20.47
CA ALA A 663 -1.67 31.20 -19.39
C ALA A 663 -1.58 30.52 -18.02
N HIS A 664 -2.37 29.47 -17.77
CA HIS A 664 -2.64 29.03 -16.40
C HIS A 664 -2.54 27.52 -16.15
N TRP A 665 -2.34 26.70 -17.18
CA TRP A 665 -2.46 25.24 -17.02
C TRP A 665 -1.32 24.44 -17.65
N VAL A 666 -1.02 23.31 -17.02
CA VAL A 666 -0.12 22.27 -17.54
C VAL A 666 -0.75 20.88 -17.32
N ASP A 667 -0.40 19.95 -18.18
CA ASP A 667 -0.78 18.54 -18.07
C ASP A 667 0.26 17.81 -17.22
N GLY A 668 -0.15 17.42 -16.02
CA GLY A 668 0.72 16.80 -15.02
C GLY A 668 0.59 15.29 -15.02
N ASN A 669 1.71 14.58 -14.88
CA ASN A 669 1.73 13.13 -14.72
C ASN A 669 2.58 12.75 -13.52
N ASN A 670 2.10 11.82 -12.69
CA ASN A 670 2.97 11.17 -11.72
C ASN A 670 3.90 10.20 -12.47
N ILE A 671 5.20 10.32 -12.23
CA ILE A 671 6.19 9.40 -12.81
C ILE A 671 6.50 8.29 -11.81
N GLN A 672 6.75 7.09 -12.34
CA GLN A 672 6.97 5.89 -11.55
C GLN A 672 8.25 5.21 -12.01
N ASP A 673 9.09 4.78 -11.07
CA ASP A 673 10.37 4.14 -11.40
C ASP A 673 10.20 2.68 -11.86
N LYS A 674 11.31 2.03 -12.22
CA LYS A 674 11.33 0.66 -12.74
C LYS A 674 10.62 -0.38 -11.87
N ARG A 675 10.42 -0.13 -10.56
CA ARG A 675 9.67 -1.04 -9.66
C ARG A 675 8.25 -1.27 -10.16
N ILE A 676 7.64 -0.30 -10.84
CA ILE A 676 6.27 -0.42 -11.36
C ILE A 676 6.13 -1.40 -12.52
N VAL A 677 7.22 -1.68 -13.25
CA VAL A 677 7.15 -2.45 -14.51
C VAL A 677 6.62 -3.86 -14.28
N ALA A 678 6.92 -4.47 -13.13
CA ALA A 678 6.38 -5.77 -12.75
C ALA A 678 4.85 -5.75 -12.56
N ALA A 679 4.27 -4.59 -12.24
CA ALA A 679 2.84 -4.37 -12.07
C ALA A 679 2.17 -3.79 -13.33
N ASP A 680 2.85 -3.67 -14.47
CA ASP A 680 2.32 -3.11 -15.72
C ASP A 680 0.92 -3.63 -16.09
N PRO A 681 0.65 -4.95 -16.09
CA PRO A 681 -0.68 -5.46 -16.45
C PRO A 681 -1.77 -4.97 -15.50
N LEU A 682 -1.49 -4.92 -14.19
CA LEU A 682 -2.43 -4.43 -13.18
C LEU A 682 -2.66 -2.93 -13.34
N MET A 683 -1.58 -2.17 -13.49
CA MET A 683 -1.64 -0.71 -13.62
C MET A 683 -2.44 -0.28 -14.85
N ARG A 684 -2.28 -1.00 -15.98
CA ARG A 684 -3.09 -0.80 -17.18
C ARG A 684 -4.58 -1.12 -17.02
N ILE A 685 -4.97 -1.89 -15.99
CA ILE A 685 -6.36 -2.20 -15.69
C ILE A 685 -6.94 -1.17 -14.72
N ILE A 686 -6.16 -0.76 -13.73
CA ILE A 686 -6.65 0.12 -12.67
C ILE A 686 -6.57 1.59 -13.11
N ASP A 687 -5.48 2.03 -13.71
CA ASP A 687 -5.29 3.44 -14.07
C ASP A 687 -5.43 3.65 -15.57
N MET A 688 -6.50 4.35 -15.94
CA MET A 688 -6.80 4.67 -17.34
C MET A 688 -5.80 5.60 -18.00
N ASN A 689 -4.98 6.29 -17.22
CA ASN A 689 -3.94 7.17 -17.72
C ASN A 689 -2.55 6.52 -17.65
N TYR A 690 -2.44 5.26 -17.21
CA TYR A 690 -1.17 4.56 -17.12
C TYR A 690 -0.60 4.27 -18.51
N ARG A 691 0.59 4.79 -18.77
CA ARG A 691 1.26 4.67 -20.07
C ARG A 691 2.76 4.48 -19.93
N VAL A 692 3.32 3.89 -20.99
CA VAL A 692 4.75 3.99 -21.27
C VAL A 692 4.95 5.36 -21.93
N PRO A 693 5.83 6.24 -21.39
CA PRO A 693 6.16 7.51 -22.02
C PRO A 693 6.80 7.29 -23.39
N ASP A 694 6.80 8.33 -24.21
CA ASP A 694 7.45 8.29 -25.53
C ASP A 694 8.94 7.92 -25.37
N ALA A 695 9.50 7.16 -26.31
CA ALA A 695 10.85 6.62 -26.18
C ALA A 695 11.91 7.76 -26.16
N SER A 696 11.68 8.85 -26.88
CA SER A 696 12.50 10.06 -26.80
C SER A 696 12.53 10.69 -25.40
N LEU A 697 11.42 10.65 -24.66
CA LEU A 697 11.34 11.14 -23.29
C LEU A 697 12.07 10.18 -22.33
N LEU A 698 11.88 8.87 -22.48
CA LEU A 698 12.58 7.85 -21.69
C LEU A 698 14.10 7.88 -21.94
N ALA A 699 14.54 8.12 -23.18
CA ALA A 699 15.96 8.21 -23.52
C ALA A 699 16.62 9.39 -22.81
N ALA A 700 15.93 10.52 -22.67
CA ALA A 700 16.45 11.66 -21.97
C ALA A 700 16.59 11.40 -20.46
N THR A 701 15.60 10.74 -19.85
CA THR A 701 15.57 10.49 -18.41
C THR A 701 16.53 9.36 -18.00
N ALA A 702 16.84 8.43 -18.91
CA ALA A 702 17.84 7.38 -18.72
C ALA A 702 19.24 7.91 -18.38
N SER A 703 19.55 9.14 -18.79
CA SER A 703 20.82 9.81 -18.48
C SER A 703 20.86 10.51 -17.12
N GLY A 704 19.71 10.66 -16.46
CA GLY A 704 19.55 11.34 -15.18
C GLY A 704 19.91 10.47 -13.96
N PRO A 705 19.96 11.06 -12.76
CA PRO A 705 20.35 10.37 -11.52
C PRO A 705 19.39 9.26 -11.09
N SER A 706 18.13 9.32 -11.50
CA SER A 706 17.08 8.37 -11.12
C SER A 706 16.02 8.26 -12.22
N PRO A 707 16.22 7.40 -13.24
CA PRO A 707 15.28 7.29 -14.36
C PRO A 707 13.93 6.71 -13.93
N PHE A 708 12.85 7.26 -14.48
CA PHE A 708 11.51 6.70 -14.35
C PHE A 708 11.15 5.83 -15.56
N ALA A 709 10.21 4.92 -15.38
CA ALA A 709 9.81 3.93 -16.39
C ALA A 709 8.39 4.16 -16.92
N ARG A 710 7.48 4.74 -16.12
CA ARG A 710 6.06 4.89 -16.46
C ARG A 710 5.51 6.25 -16.03
N GLN A 711 4.42 6.63 -16.67
CA GLN A 711 3.56 7.74 -16.26
C GLN A 711 2.18 7.18 -15.92
N GLY A 712 1.55 7.72 -14.89
CA GLY A 712 0.18 7.41 -14.50
C GLY A 712 -0.38 8.51 -13.60
N TYR A 713 -1.63 8.36 -13.17
CA TYR A 713 -2.33 9.28 -12.28
C TYR A 713 -2.14 10.75 -12.68
N ILE A 714 -2.78 11.16 -13.77
CA ILE A 714 -2.63 12.54 -14.25
C ILE A 714 -3.29 13.52 -13.29
N PHE A 715 -2.80 14.75 -13.33
CA PHE A 715 -3.36 15.89 -12.63
C PHE A 715 -3.29 17.12 -13.53
N LEU A 716 -4.13 18.11 -13.23
CA LEU A 716 -4.02 19.41 -13.86
C LEU A 716 -3.25 20.35 -12.93
N GLY A 717 -2.10 20.84 -13.39
CA GLY A 717 -1.33 21.84 -12.69
C GLY A 717 -1.81 23.24 -13.04
N THR A 718 -2.01 24.13 -12.07
CA THR A 718 -2.41 25.52 -12.31
C THR A 718 -1.73 26.50 -11.37
N ASP A 719 -1.39 27.68 -11.89
CA ASP A 719 -0.76 28.76 -11.14
C ASP A 719 -1.76 29.81 -10.63
N ASP A 720 -1.23 30.84 -9.97
CA ASP A 720 -1.96 31.99 -9.41
C ASP A 720 -3.14 31.62 -8.48
N ARG A 721 -3.07 30.45 -7.83
CA ARG A 721 -4.11 30.02 -6.89
C ARG A 721 -3.79 30.48 -5.48
N ASP A 722 -4.85 30.80 -4.75
CA ASP A 722 -4.75 31.02 -3.31
C ASP A 722 -4.69 29.65 -2.60
N SER A 723 -3.88 29.56 -1.56
CA SER A 723 -3.77 28.38 -0.71
C SER A 723 -5.13 28.04 -0.08
N ILE A 724 -5.58 26.80 -0.25
CA ILE A 724 -6.80 26.29 0.35
C ILE A 724 -6.66 26.03 1.85
N LEU A 725 -5.43 25.80 2.34
CA LEU A 725 -5.19 25.62 3.76
C LEU A 725 -5.18 26.97 4.50
N PRO A 726 -6.06 27.18 5.49
CA PRO A 726 -6.12 28.45 6.24
C PRO A 726 -4.80 28.81 6.93
N MET A 727 -4.05 27.81 7.41
CA MET A 727 -2.77 27.97 8.11
C MET A 727 -1.67 28.66 7.28
N ASN A 728 -1.83 28.70 5.95
CA ASN A 728 -0.89 29.36 5.04
C ASN A 728 -1.24 30.84 4.82
N ASN A 729 -2.46 31.28 5.18
CA ASN A 729 -2.99 32.60 4.89
C ASN A 729 -2.84 33.56 6.09
N GLY A 730 -2.79 34.86 5.82
CA GLY A 730 -2.86 35.93 6.84
C GLY A 730 -4.22 36.64 6.85
N THR A 731 -4.42 37.54 7.81
CA THR A 731 -5.68 38.28 8.03
C THR A 731 -6.10 39.20 6.88
N GLY A 732 -5.20 39.53 5.94
CA GLY A 732 -5.51 40.35 4.76
C GLY A 732 -4.73 39.99 3.50
N LYS A 733 -3.92 38.93 3.53
CA LYS A 733 -3.10 38.46 2.40
C LYS A 733 -3.21 36.95 2.34
N LYS A 734 -3.57 36.41 1.17
CA LYS A 734 -3.59 34.97 0.93
C LYS A 734 -2.28 34.52 0.32
N LYS A 735 -1.88 33.29 0.63
CA LYS A 735 -0.68 32.66 0.07
C LYS A 735 -0.95 32.26 -1.37
N LYS A 736 -0.13 32.70 -2.32
CA LYS A 736 -0.14 32.15 -3.68
C LYS A 736 0.60 30.82 -3.73
N VAL A 737 0.04 29.87 -4.47
CA VAL A 737 0.57 28.51 -4.65
C VAL A 737 0.33 28.03 -6.08
N PHE A 738 1.11 27.04 -6.49
CA PHE A 738 0.79 26.23 -7.65
C PHE A 738 0.01 24.99 -7.20
N GLN A 739 -1.15 24.73 -7.77
CA GLN A 739 -2.04 23.63 -7.35
C GLN A 739 -2.02 22.45 -8.32
N PHE A 740 -2.07 21.24 -7.78
CA PHE A 740 -2.32 20.02 -8.54
C PHE A 740 -3.75 19.53 -8.28
N HIS A 741 -4.58 19.54 -9.32
CA HIS A 741 -5.97 19.12 -9.27
C HIS A 741 -6.13 17.70 -9.79
N TYR A 742 -6.60 16.79 -8.93
CA TYR A 742 -6.89 15.38 -9.28
C TYR A 742 -8.39 15.07 -9.34
N ARG A 743 -9.23 16.04 -8.99
CA ARG A 743 -10.64 15.79 -8.59
C ARG A 743 -11.67 16.01 -9.71
N PHE A 744 -11.30 16.69 -10.79
CA PHE A 744 -12.23 16.92 -11.91
C PHE A 744 -12.68 15.61 -12.56
N PRO A 745 -13.97 15.48 -12.92
CA PRO A 745 -14.59 14.22 -13.32
C PRO A 745 -13.92 13.54 -14.52
N MET A 746 -13.34 14.33 -15.43
CA MET A 746 -12.78 13.80 -16.68
C MET A 746 -11.29 13.36 -16.57
N ILE A 747 -10.65 13.60 -15.41
CA ILE A 747 -9.27 13.21 -15.10
C ILE A 747 -9.16 11.70 -14.86
N GLY A 748 -10.01 11.14 -13.99
CA GLY A 748 -9.97 9.75 -13.55
C GLY A 748 -8.92 9.47 -12.46
N GLY A 749 -8.83 8.22 -11.99
CA GLY A 749 -7.83 7.79 -11.00
C GLY A 749 -8.42 7.24 -9.68
N PRO A 750 -7.67 6.37 -8.96
CA PRO A 750 -8.14 5.62 -7.79
C PRO A 750 -8.44 6.50 -6.58
N THR A 751 -9.31 6.01 -5.70
CA THR A 751 -9.29 6.40 -4.29
C THR A 751 -7.95 5.98 -3.65
N PRO A 752 -7.26 6.84 -2.88
CA PRO A 752 -7.71 8.15 -2.39
C PRO A 752 -7.37 9.35 -3.28
N ILE A 753 -6.64 9.17 -4.40
CA ILE A 753 -6.16 10.28 -5.26
C ILE A 753 -7.29 11.20 -5.72
N GLY A 754 -8.51 10.69 -5.96
CA GLY A 754 -9.69 11.51 -6.27
C GLY A 754 -10.15 12.49 -5.17
N PHE A 755 -9.60 12.39 -3.96
CA PHE A 755 -9.79 13.33 -2.84
C PHE A 755 -8.59 14.25 -2.63
N CYS A 756 -7.52 14.06 -3.40
CA CYS A 756 -6.26 14.77 -3.25
C CYS A 756 -6.29 16.13 -3.95
N LEU A 757 -5.64 17.10 -3.34
CA LEU A 757 -5.21 18.36 -3.92
C LEU A 757 -3.81 18.62 -3.37
N ASP A 758 -2.83 18.90 -4.21
CA ASP A 758 -1.50 19.27 -3.71
C ASP A 758 -1.25 20.77 -3.96
N GLU A 759 -0.46 21.39 -3.09
CA GLU A 759 0.02 22.75 -3.26
C GLU A 759 1.55 22.76 -3.30
N LEU A 760 2.14 23.59 -4.16
CA LEU A 760 3.57 23.62 -4.41
C LEU A 760 4.11 25.06 -4.39
N VAL A 761 5.28 25.23 -3.76
CA VAL A 761 6.11 26.44 -3.84
C VAL A 761 7.56 26.07 -4.14
N GLU A 762 8.30 26.98 -4.79
CA GLU A 762 9.75 26.89 -4.96
C GLU A 762 10.45 27.55 -3.77
N ILE A 763 11.44 26.86 -3.21
CA ILE A 763 12.19 27.34 -2.03
C ILE A 763 13.68 27.56 -2.32
N ALA A 764 14.18 26.96 -3.39
CA ALA A 764 15.49 27.21 -3.97
C ALA A 764 15.44 26.83 -5.45
N ASP A 765 16.40 27.30 -6.25
CA ASP A 765 16.45 27.02 -7.69
C ASP A 765 16.35 25.51 -7.95
N GLY A 766 15.25 25.06 -8.56
CA GLY A 766 15.00 23.65 -8.89
C GLY A 766 14.66 22.73 -7.70
N LEU A 767 14.37 23.30 -6.53
CA LEU A 767 13.89 22.59 -5.34
C LEU A 767 12.55 23.17 -4.87
N TYR A 768 11.53 22.33 -4.92
CA TYR A 768 10.16 22.71 -4.57
C TYR A 768 9.70 21.96 -3.33
N LEU A 769 8.94 22.66 -2.48
CA LEU A 769 8.28 22.12 -1.30
C LEU A 769 6.78 22.02 -1.59
N GLY A 770 6.25 20.81 -1.48
CA GLY A 770 4.85 20.51 -1.70
C GLY A 770 4.12 20.12 -0.41
N GLN A 771 2.86 20.49 -0.31
CA GLN A 771 1.91 20.05 0.70
C GLN A 771 0.95 19.02 0.09
N LEU A 772 0.83 17.87 0.73
CA LEU A 772 -0.11 16.79 0.37
C LEU A 772 -1.41 17.02 1.13
N ILE A 773 -2.53 17.28 0.44
CA ILE A 773 -3.78 17.69 1.07
C ILE A 773 -4.92 16.77 0.61
N TYR A 774 -5.75 16.32 1.55
CA TYR A 774 -6.94 15.54 1.23
C TYR A 774 -8.20 16.19 1.78
N SER A 775 -9.28 16.10 1.00
CA SER A 775 -10.63 16.38 1.49
C SER A 775 -11.01 15.30 2.51
N THR A 776 -11.41 15.74 3.71
CA THR A 776 -11.90 14.83 4.76
C THR A 776 -13.42 14.68 4.76
N ALA A 777 -14.13 15.57 4.05
CA ALA A 777 -15.55 15.44 3.76
C ALA A 777 -15.82 14.37 2.67
N LEU A 778 -15.54 13.10 2.97
CA LEU A 778 -15.59 11.99 1.99
C LEU A 778 -16.99 11.75 1.38
N HIS A 779 -18.04 12.24 2.03
CA HIS A 779 -19.42 12.18 1.55
C HIS A 779 -19.72 13.26 0.49
N LEU A 780 -18.93 14.33 0.44
CA LEU A 780 -19.13 15.48 -0.43
C LEU A 780 -18.36 15.29 -1.75
N PRO A 781 -19.05 14.96 -2.86
CA PRO A 781 -18.45 14.90 -4.20
C PRO A 781 -17.81 16.24 -4.62
N PHE A 782 -16.80 16.18 -5.49
CA PHE A 782 -16.14 17.37 -6.02
C PHE A 782 -16.99 18.06 -7.10
N HIS A 783 -17.05 19.39 -7.03
CA HIS A 783 -17.54 20.28 -8.08
C HIS A 783 -16.93 21.68 -7.88
N SER A 784 -16.49 22.33 -8.95
CA SER A 784 -15.74 23.60 -8.84
C SER A 784 -16.56 24.78 -8.29
N SER A 785 -17.90 24.68 -8.27
CA SER A 785 -18.78 25.70 -7.70
C SER A 785 -18.92 25.65 -6.18
N VAL A 786 -18.48 24.56 -5.54
CA VAL A 786 -18.60 24.38 -4.09
C VAL A 786 -17.47 25.11 -3.39
N ASP A 787 -17.77 25.79 -2.28
CA ASP A 787 -16.75 26.49 -1.50
C ASP A 787 -15.68 25.47 -1.04
N PRO A 788 -14.38 25.70 -1.33
CA PRO A 788 -13.30 24.83 -0.88
C PRO A 788 -13.34 24.50 0.62
N ALA A 789 -13.86 25.39 1.47
CA ALA A 789 -14.00 25.16 2.91
C ALA A 789 -14.95 23.99 3.25
N GLU A 790 -15.96 23.73 2.41
CA GLU A 790 -16.92 22.62 2.62
C GLU A 790 -16.26 21.24 2.47
N TYR A 791 -15.17 21.15 1.71
CA TYR A 791 -14.41 19.92 1.53
C TYR A 791 -13.60 19.50 2.76
N GLN A 792 -13.49 20.37 3.77
CA GLN A 792 -12.74 20.11 5.00
C GLN A 792 -11.33 19.58 4.69
N TYR A 793 -10.60 20.30 3.84
CA TYR A 793 -9.25 19.91 3.46
C TYR A 793 -8.31 19.92 4.66
N GLN A 794 -7.54 18.85 4.80
CA GLN A 794 -6.53 18.70 5.84
C GLN A 794 -5.17 18.37 5.23
N LEU A 795 -4.11 18.84 5.88
CA LEU A 795 -2.74 18.52 5.51
C LEU A 795 -2.43 17.06 5.89
N PHE A 796 -1.80 16.31 5.01
CA PHE A 796 -1.36 14.92 5.25
C PHE A 796 0.15 14.75 5.16
N GLY A 797 0.88 15.82 4.83
CA GLY A 797 2.33 15.83 4.87
C GLY A 797 2.97 16.75 3.85
N TYR A 798 4.28 16.59 3.74
CA TYR A 798 5.17 17.35 2.87
C TYR A 798 5.94 16.43 1.94
N PHE A 799 6.09 16.87 0.70
CA PHE A 799 6.92 16.23 -0.31
C PHE A 799 7.84 17.25 -0.99
N LEU A 800 8.88 16.77 -1.66
CA LEU A 800 9.79 17.58 -2.44
C LEU A 800 9.71 17.17 -3.91
N LEU A 801 9.88 18.16 -4.79
CA LEU A 801 10.24 17.95 -6.18
C LEU A 801 11.65 18.52 -6.39
N LEU A 802 12.53 17.70 -6.97
CA LEU A 802 13.96 17.98 -7.09
C LEU A 802 14.37 17.90 -8.56
N ASP A 803 15.14 18.88 -9.03
CA ASP A 803 15.86 18.75 -10.30
C ASP A 803 16.99 17.71 -10.21
N ASP A 804 17.69 17.47 -11.33
CA ASP A 804 18.73 16.43 -11.37
C ASP A 804 19.89 16.69 -10.39
N ALA A 805 20.33 17.95 -10.20
CA ALA A 805 21.43 18.28 -9.30
C ALA A 805 21.03 18.03 -7.83
N TRP A 806 19.83 18.44 -7.46
CA TRP A 806 19.27 18.16 -6.14
C TRP A 806 19.05 16.68 -5.90
N GLN A 807 18.65 15.91 -6.92
CA GLN A 807 18.50 14.46 -6.80
C GLN A 807 19.84 13.74 -6.58
N TYR A 808 20.93 14.14 -7.24
CA TYR A 808 22.26 13.62 -6.93
C TYR A 808 22.64 13.86 -5.46
N HIS A 809 22.40 15.08 -4.97
CA HIS A 809 22.67 15.43 -3.58
C HIS A 809 21.78 14.64 -2.60
N ARG A 810 20.48 14.51 -2.88
CA ARG A 810 19.52 13.71 -2.11
C ARG A 810 20.00 12.28 -1.92
N LEU A 811 20.37 11.62 -3.02
CA LEU A 811 20.84 10.23 -3.02
C LEU A 811 22.11 10.09 -2.17
N ALA A 812 23.01 11.08 -2.23
CA ALA A 812 24.27 11.06 -1.48
C ALA A 812 24.09 11.27 0.03
N ILE A 813 23.18 12.15 0.46
CA ILE A 813 22.90 12.40 1.88
C ILE A 813 21.91 11.39 2.49
N GLY A 814 21.37 10.49 1.68
CA GLY A 814 20.44 9.47 2.14
C GLY A 814 19.03 9.97 2.46
N LEU A 815 18.62 11.17 2.01
CA LEU A 815 17.31 11.73 2.34
C LEU A 815 16.20 10.93 1.65
N ASP A 816 15.30 10.35 2.44
CA ASP A 816 14.16 9.55 1.97
C ASP A 816 14.57 8.30 1.14
N THR A 817 15.84 7.91 1.19
CA THR A 817 16.36 6.68 0.57
C THR A 817 16.59 5.60 1.61
N LEU A 818 16.41 4.34 1.21
CA LEU A 818 16.61 3.20 2.10
C LEU A 818 18.04 2.68 1.96
N GLY A 819 18.97 3.33 2.69
CA GLY A 819 20.28 2.77 3.05
C GLY A 819 21.52 3.58 2.66
N ASN A 820 22.15 4.21 3.66
CA ASN A 820 23.44 3.77 4.24
C ASN A 820 23.56 4.47 5.60
N ALA A 821 23.00 3.87 6.65
CA ALA A 821 23.40 4.20 8.00
C ALA A 821 24.63 3.33 8.29
N ASP A 822 25.80 3.96 8.29
CA ASP A 822 27.03 3.38 8.85
C ASP A 822 26.84 3.01 10.34
#